data_AF-A0A8H7GN46-F1
#
_entry.id   AF-A0A8H7GN46-F1
#
_cell.length_a   1.000
_cell.length_b   1.000
_cell.length_c   1.000
_cell.angle_alpha   90.00
_cell.angle_beta   90.00
_cell.angle_gamma   90.00
#
_symmetry.space_group_name_H-M   'P 1'
#
loop_
_entity.id
_entity.type
_entity.pdbx_description
1 polymer ?
#
loop_
_entity_poly.entity_id
_entity_poly.type
_entity_poly.pdbx_seq_one_letter_code
_entity_poly.pdbx_strand_id
1 'polypeptide(L)'
;MRLLHSKHQKLILQCYPPGKGVDKKPNPLELSYLLYYASTRRVKLEKVIEFLKRKTRADARSRKLGNLLVTLSIVLALIEKCFENLNAFAPQVCLILLTILALKELPLCKALAATYCVFCAKLDNGLFTGDKEFVDAFLRLTLDLIALAESQLSVQATNKREWKMISLLTCRHVFSCLGYNAQLSGKFVPLTVAILAPTVSRAFLLENLNSRLRTSLNVELGGERLLAKIATAKSVPAESNAESLDEDSLTDQDLGEEALSGLRTLFHTLLSHQINRATRLVVELDFTRDQGKNSASAWGTTFLQVCALYIPVQLRFETLLTLLDTLSSIASGADSSKFLHMRHYAKYIRSLVSSGFNMIGLSISDILVQFLTLKTNLYVTSSEKLTASEVAELSSIFSECICNLSSHIYYFDQVSDSIEGILMQVDNVLLTAEKSLAEKVGSLVLDLLSLISKIMELLSLDSSAISWNHATLENWEISFQLLTFSKLYPRYAEIVSPLTVRRIQREYLQVVQSFLDRELYTKSTKQDQSENIDAAAMYLEPNYRNYVEDKHNALDALLVQCGGYFEDKFFEQVNTRALARIISVIAGITGVNFAHNFFSHFTSWQLQRSTDIPALVARDLCAYHVLTMTLSAINEKYQDMLGEDIANLHLCLALLKDIHIRRRSLWGVANHGITQGPEDIHSKQISIGQIESFFARTPLKQWLVSPNTILVEFQNGDGQKFASPAPDTATESRPDDASLASIVPYPGSGLGLGTANDLSSIYSGLQNGHANGASNGKATEVYTPDTSQLTHVTNATHRTQNADPHSLRRLLLPRVEDLKHSVEGTHLSDKFSLNGGEVSSARSIFQKQPRVTDVASILADLNSDDDRNIVV
;
A
#
# COMPACT_ATOMS: atom_id res chain seq x y z
N MET A 1 51.47 38.10 -50.07
CA MET A 1 50.03 38.44 -50.08
C MET A 1 49.57 38.63 -48.63
N ARG A 2 49.28 39.86 -48.18
CA ARG A 2 48.70 40.11 -46.85
C ARG A 2 47.25 39.65 -46.87
N LEU A 3 46.97 38.44 -46.39
CA LEU A 3 45.60 37.96 -46.20
C LEU A 3 44.90 38.92 -45.22
N LEU A 4 43.86 39.60 -45.69
CA LEU A 4 42.99 40.45 -44.87
C LEU A 4 42.26 39.56 -43.86
N HIS A 5 42.85 39.40 -42.68
CA HIS A 5 42.22 38.70 -41.57
C HIS A 5 41.18 39.60 -40.92
N SER A 6 39.95 39.12 -40.84
CA SER A 6 38.89 39.78 -40.08
C SER A 6 39.25 39.79 -38.58
N LYS A 7 38.72 40.78 -37.84
CA LYS A 7 39.08 40.99 -36.43
C LYS A 7 38.96 39.72 -35.58
N HIS A 8 37.88 38.96 -35.71
CA HIS A 8 37.67 37.71 -34.96
C HIS A 8 38.73 36.64 -35.29
N GLN A 9 39.17 36.53 -36.55
CA GLN A 9 40.21 35.57 -36.93
C GLN A 9 41.54 35.89 -36.26
N LYS A 10 41.91 37.18 -36.22
CA LYS A 10 43.15 37.62 -35.57
C LYS A 10 43.14 37.27 -34.07
N LEU A 11 42.05 37.57 -33.36
CA LEU A 11 41.91 37.27 -31.94
C LEU A 11 41.97 35.76 -31.65
N ILE A 12 41.31 34.95 -32.48
CA ILE A 12 41.35 33.49 -32.33
C ILE A 12 42.77 32.98 -32.54
N LEU A 13 43.48 33.40 -33.59
CA LEU A 13 44.84 32.94 -33.88
C LEU A 13 45.84 33.37 -32.80
N GLN A 14 45.66 34.53 -32.16
CA GLN A 14 46.49 34.99 -31.03
C GLN A 14 46.38 34.09 -29.79
N CYS A 15 45.29 33.33 -29.66
CA CYS A 15 45.14 32.37 -28.57
C CYS A 15 46.04 31.13 -28.72
N TYR A 16 46.60 30.86 -29.90
CA TYR A 16 47.39 29.65 -30.17
C TYR A 16 48.89 29.92 -30.01
N PRO A 17 49.59 29.21 -29.10
CA PRO A 17 51.04 29.32 -28.98
C PRO A 17 51.78 28.85 -30.25
N PRO A 18 52.92 29.48 -30.59
CA PRO A 18 53.78 29.05 -31.68
C PRO A 18 54.40 27.65 -31.40
N GLY A 19 54.91 26.99 -32.44
CA GLY A 19 55.59 25.69 -32.33
C GLY A 19 54.73 24.47 -32.67
N LYS A 20 55.30 23.27 -32.57
CA LYS A 20 54.64 21.97 -32.86
C LYS A 20 54.43 21.08 -31.63
N GLY A 21 54.68 21.60 -30.42
CA GLY A 21 54.52 20.83 -29.18
C GLY A 21 53.11 20.26 -29.00
N VAL A 22 53.02 19.13 -28.29
CA VAL A 22 51.77 18.41 -28.01
C VAL A 22 51.04 19.06 -26.84
N ASP A 23 51.75 19.55 -25.82
CA ASP A 23 51.18 20.13 -24.59
C ASP A 23 50.93 21.64 -24.67
N LYS A 24 50.15 22.07 -25.66
CA LYS A 24 49.81 23.49 -25.81
C LYS A 24 48.59 23.87 -24.98
N LYS A 25 48.68 24.99 -24.27
CA LYS A 25 47.57 25.67 -23.61
C LYS A 25 47.27 27.02 -24.27
N PRO A 26 46.01 27.49 -24.29
CA PRO A 26 45.69 28.80 -24.85
C PRO A 26 46.42 29.92 -24.09
N ASN A 27 46.82 30.97 -24.81
CA ASN A 27 47.36 32.17 -24.18
C ASN A 27 46.27 32.83 -23.29
N PRO A 28 46.45 32.95 -21.97
CA PRO A 28 45.35 33.26 -21.04
C PRO A 28 44.78 34.69 -21.21
N LEU A 29 45.65 35.67 -21.47
CA LEU A 29 45.25 37.06 -21.71
C LEU A 29 44.45 37.20 -23.01
N GLU A 30 44.93 36.56 -24.08
CA GLU A 30 44.27 36.57 -25.39
C GLU A 30 42.94 35.81 -25.36
N LEU A 31 42.90 34.68 -24.64
CA LEU A 31 41.67 33.93 -24.40
C LEU A 31 40.63 34.79 -23.67
N SER A 32 41.04 35.46 -22.58
CA SER A 32 40.14 36.34 -21.80
C SER A 32 39.57 37.46 -22.67
N TYR A 33 40.40 38.05 -23.54
CA TYR A 33 39.95 39.09 -24.48
C TYR A 33 39.05 38.55 -25.60
N LEU A 34 39.35 37.36 -26.15
CA LEU A 34 38.48 36.68 -27.11
C LEU A 34 37.10 36.38 -26.49
N LEU A 35 37.09 35.91 -25.25
CA LEU A 35 35.88 35.62 -24.49
C LEU A 35 35.05 36.88 -24.24
N TYR A 36 35.68 38.00 -23.87
CA TYR A 36 35.00 39.30 -23.79
C TYR A 36 34.45 39.74 -25.15
N TYR A 37 35.24 39.62 -26.21
CA TYR A 37 34.80 39.97 -27.57
C TYR A 37 33.58 39.15 -28.00
N ALA A 38 33.58 37.84 -27.74
CA ALA A 38 32.49 36.94 -28.08
C ALA A 38 31.22 37.23 -27.27
N SER A 39 31.34 37.53 -25.97
CA SER A 39 30.19 37.80 -25.10
C SER A 39 29.47 39.11 -25.41
N THR A 40 30.13 40.09 -26.05
CA THR A 40 29.51 41.40 -26.32
C THR A 40 28.32 41.37 -27.29
N ARG A 41 28.30 40.46 -28.27
CA ARG A 41 27.22 40.35 -29.28
C ARG A 41 27.14 38.93 -29.84
N ARG A 42 25.93 38.36 -29.90
CA ARG A 42 25.66 37.02 -30.47
C ARG A 42 26.26 36.79 -31.86
N VAL A 43 26.15 37.74 -32.79
CA VAL A 43 26.72 37.62 -34.15
C VAL A 43 28.25 37.47 -34.14
N LYS A 44 28.95 38.01 -33.14
CA LYS A 44 30.40 37.84 -33.00
C LYS A 44 30.73 36.42 -32.55
N LEU A 45 29.96 35.87 -31.61
CA LEU A 45 30.07 34.50 -31.13
C LEU A 45 29.87 33.49 -32.26
N GLU A 46 28.83 33.67 -33.09
CA GLU A 46 28.58 32.83 -34.27
C GLU A 46 29.76 32.86 -35.26
N LYS A 47 30.35 34.03 -35.51
CA LYS A 47 31.55 34.15 -36.36
C LYS A 47 32.78 33.48 -35.74
N VAL A 48 32.94 33.56 -34.41
CA VAL A 48 34.04 32.93 -33.68
C VAL A 48 33.95 31.42 -33.79
N ILE A 49 32.80 30.82 -33.44
CA ILE A 49 32.63 29.37 -33.47
C ILE A 49 32.74 28.82 -34.90
N GLU A 50 32.23 29.54 -35.90
CA GLU A 50 32.30 29.10 -37.30
C GLU A 50 33.75 29.09 -37.82
N PHE A 51 34.57 30.05 -37.38
CA PHE A 51 36.00 30.02 -37.67
C PHE A 51 36.71 28.89 -36.93
N LEU A 52 36.40 28.66 -35.65
CA LEU A 52 36.95 27.53 -34.88
C LEU A 52 36.60 26.18 -35.52
N LYS A 53 35.38 26.01 -36.04
CA LYS A 53 34.97 24.80 -36.79
C LYS A 53 35.85 24.57 -38.02
N ARG A 54 36.06 25.59 -38.85
CA ARG A 54 36.93 25.50 -40.03
C ARG A 54 38.39 25.23 -39.66
N LYS A 55 38.88 25.90 -38.62
CA LYS A 55 40.24 25.71 -38.10
C LYS A 55 40.44 24.29 -37.54
N THR A 56 39.49 23.76 -36.78
CA THR A 56 39.50 22.38 -36.27
C THR A 56 39.67 21.38 -37.41
N ARG A 57 38.90 21.53 -38.50
CA ARG A 57 39.03 20.66 -39.69
C ARG A 57 40.41 20.74 -40.33
N ALA A 58 40.98 21.94 -40.44
CA ALA A 58 42.32 22.12 -40.99
C ALA A 58 43.41 21.51 -40.08
N ASP A 59 43.34 21.77 -38.78
CA ASP A 59 44.30 21.25 -37.79
C ASP A 59 44.17 19.72 -37.62
N ALA A 60 42.98 19.15 -37.75
CA ALA A 60 42.74 17.71 -37.75
C ALA A 60 43.33 17.02 -38.99
N ARG A 61 43.14 17.59 -40.19
CA ARG A 61 43.78 17.09 -41.43
C ARG A 61 45.31 17.08 -41.33
N SER A 62 45.88 18.08 -40.68
CA SER A 62 47.32 18.19 -40.46
C SER A 62 47.82 17.51 -39.17
N ARG A 63 46.94 16.79 -38.43
CA ARG A 63 47.24 16.12 -37.14
C ARG A 63 47.99 17.01 -36.13
N LYS A 64 47.61 18.29 -36.02
CA LYS A 64 48.23 19.23 -35.08
C LYS A 64 47.59 19.11 -33.69
N LEU A 65 47.92 18.04 -32.96
CA LEU A 65 47.26 17.68 -31.69
C LEU A 65 47.25 18.82 -30.66
N GLY A 66 48.37 19.50 -30.43
CA GLY A 66 48.42 20.64 -29.50
C GLY A 66 47.50 21.79 -29.90
N ASN A 67 47.32 22.08 -31.19
CA ASN A 67 46.35 23.10 -31.61
C ASN A 67 44.90 22.65 -31.35
N LEU A 68 44.61 21.35 -31.46
CA LEU A 68 43.28 20.82 -31.17
C LEU A 68 42.96 20.89 -29.68
N LEU A 69 43.93 20.64 -28.79
CA LEU A 69 43.79 20.85 -27.34
C LEU A 69 43.48 22.31 -26.99
N VAL A 70 44.20 23.25 -27.61
CA VAL A 70 43.91 24.69 -27.48
C VAL A 70 42.50 25.00 -27.96
N THR A 71 42.05 24.38 -29.05
CA THR A 71 40.70 24.59 -29.59
C THR A 71 39.63 24.09 -28.64
N LEU A 72 39.78 22.90 -28.06
CA LEU A 72 38.88 22.38 -27.03
C LEU A 72 38.82 23.30 -25.81
N SER A 73 39.98 23.79 -25.35
CA SER A 73 40.06 24.73 -24.22
C SER A 73 39.32 26.04 -24.51
N ILE A 74 39.45 26.58 -25.73
CA ILE A 74 38.70 27.77 -26.16
C ILE A 74 37.20 27.48 -26.20
N VAL A 75 36.78 26.34 -26.77
CA VAL A 75 35.37 25.96 -26.87
C VAL A 75 34.74 25.77 -25.49
N LEU A 76 35.43 25.07 -24.59
CA LEU A 76 35.02 24.90 -23.19
C LEU A 76 34.78 26.27 -22.52
N ALA A 77 35.76 27.17 -22.58
CA ALA A 77 35.63 28.50 -21.97
C ALA A 77 34.52 29.35 -22.62
N LEU A 78 34.25 29.17 -23.92
CA LEU A 78 33.12 29.81 -24.60
C LEU A 78 31.78 29.27 -24.08
N ILE A 79 31.65 27.96 -23.85
CA ILE A 79 30.44 27.36 -23.28
C ILE A 79 30.21 27.91 -21.87
N GLU A 80 31.23 27.93 -21.02
CA GLU A 80 31.11 28.41 -19.64
C GLU A 80 30.72 29.89 -19.56
N LYS A 81 31.32 30.75 -20.40
CA LYS A 81 31.06 32.19 -20.35
C LYS A 81 29.82 32.63 -21.11
N CYS A 82 29.47 31.93 -22.20
CA CYS A 82 28.41 32.36 -23.12
C CYS A 82 27.21 31.39 -23.13
N PHE A 83 26.96 30.67 -22.03
CA PHE A 83 25.91 29.65 -21.96
C PHE A 83 24.50 30.17 -22.26
N GLU A 84 24.19 31.43 -21.92
CA GLU A 84 22.89 32.07 -22.23
C GLU A 84 22.58 32.08 -23.75
N ASN A 85 23.62 32.04 -24.58
CA ASN A 85 23.50 32.01 -26.04
C ASN A 85 23.96 30.67 -26.62
N LEU A 86 24.03 29.60 -25.83
CA LEU A 86 24.57 28.30 -26.24
C LEU A 86 23.89 27.75 -27.50
N ASN A 87 22.57 27.90 -27.60
CA ASN A 87 21.80 27.45 -28.75
C ASN A 87 22.26 28.05 -30.09
N ALA A 88 22.90 29.23 -30.07
CA ALA A 88 23.42 29.86 -31.29
C ALA A 88 24.66 29.16 -31.86
N PHE A 89 25.40 28.41 -31.04
CA PHE A 89 26.68 27.81 -31.43
C PHE A 89 26.83 26.32 -31.08
N ALA A 90 25.87 25.73 -30.39
CA ALA A 90 25.84 24.32 -30.01
C ALA A 90 25.97 23.36 -31.22
N PRO A 91 25.32 23.56 -32.38
CA PRO A 91 25.52 22.69 -33.54
C PRO A 91 26.98 22.65 -34.02
N GLN A 92 27.66 23.79 -34.01
CA GLN A 92 29.07 23.89 -34.40
C GLN A 92 29.97 23.23 -33.36
N VAL A 93 29.62 23.31 -32.06
CA VAL A 93 30.32 22.58 -30.99
C VAL A 93 30.24 21.07 -31.26
N CYS A 94 29.05 20.51 -31.53
CA CYS A 94 28.90 19.10 -31.86
C CYS A 94 29.82 18.67 -33.03
N LEU A 95 29.87 19.47 -34.09
CA LEU A 95 30.72 19.19 -35.25
C LEU A 95 32.23 19.28 -34.95
N ILE A 96 32.64 20.22 -34.09
CA ILE A 96 34.03 20.34 -33.64
C ILE A 96 34.42 19.09 -32.86
N LEU A 97 33.60 18.69 -31.88
CA LEU A 97 33.86 17.50 -31.06
C LEU A 97 33.89 16.23 -31.92
N LEU A 98 32.93 16.03 -32.83
CA LEU A 98 32.93 14.91 -33.78
C LEU A 98 34.20 14.86 -34.65
N THR A 99 34.68 16.02 -35.11
CA THR A 99 35.90 16.10 -35.93
C THR A 99 37.14 15.67 -35.14
N ILE A 100 37.22 16.06 -33.87
CA ILE A 100 38.33 15.71 -32.98
C ILE A 100 38.27 14.24 -32.58
N LEU A 101 37.07 13.74 -32.25
CA LEU A 101 36.82 12.35 -31.87
C LEU A 101 37.31 11.36 -32.94
N ALA A 102 37.19 11.72 -34.22
CA ALA A 102 37.63 10.90 -35.34
C ALA A 102 39.15 10.60 -35.36
N LEU A 103 39.97 11.37 -34.62
CA LEU A 103 41.41 11.15 -34.52
C LEU A 103 41.78 10.00 -33.57
N LYS A 104 40.89 9.66 -32.63
CA LYS A 104 41.08 8.57 -31.65
C LYS A 104 42.32 8.68 -30.76
N GLU A 105 42.80 9.90 -30.54
CA GLU A 105 43.94 10.18 -29.67
C GLU A 105 43.48 10.42 -28.24
N LEU A 106 44.07 9.71 -27.28
CA LEU A 106 43.62 9.70 -25.88
C LEU A 106 43.68 11.07 -25.18
N PRO A 107 44.76 11.88 -25.26
CA PRO A 107 44.79 13.21 -24.67
C PRO A 107 43.70 14.14 -25.21
N LEU A 108 43.38 14.01 -26.51
CA LEU A 108 42.27 14.75 -27.13
C LEU A 108 40.93 14.25 -26.62
N CYS A 109 40.75 12.94 -26.44
CA CYS A 109 39.51 12.36 -25.93
C CYS A 109 39.25 12.73 -24.46
N LYS A 110 40.29 12.80 -23.61
CA LYS A 110 40.17 13.32 -22.22
C LYS A 110 39.66 14.77 -22.22
N ALA A 111 40.29 15.66 -23.00
CA ALA A 111 39.87 17.06 -23.11
C ALA A 111 38.49 17.22 -23.76
N LEU A 112 38.16 16.36 -24.74
CA LEU A 112 36.85 16.33 -25.39
C LEU A 112 35.77 15.91 -24.40
N ALA A 113 36.01 14.86 -23.59
CA ALA A 113 35.08 14.41 -22.56
C ALA A 113 34.80 15.51 -21.54
N ALA A 114 35.84 16.20 -21.05
CA ALA A 114 35.68 17.36 -20.16
C ALA A 114 34.83 18.48 -20.81
N THR A 115 35.07 18.78 -22.09
CA THR A 115 34.28 19.75 -22.85
C THR A 115 32.83 19.30 -23.01
N TYR A 116 32.60 18.02 -23.29
CA TYR A 116 31.27 17.41 -23.42
C TYR A 116 30.49 17.46 -22.10
N CYS A 117 31.15 17.21 -20.96
CA CYS A 117 30.51 17.26 -19.64
C CYS A 117 29.92 18.65 -19.35
N VAL A 118 30.70 19.70 -19.60
CA VAL A 118 30.24 21.09 -19.43
C VAL A 118 29.20 21.47 -20.49
N PHE A 119 29.33 20.95 -21.71
CA PHE A 119 28.34 21.15 -22.76
C PHE A 119 26.97 20.60 -22.34
N CYS A 120 26.87 19.35 -21.91
CA CYS A 120 25.60 18.75 -21.46
C CYS A 120 25.01 19.44 -20.23
N ALA A 121 25.85 19.91 -19.30
CA ALA A 121 25.38 20.62 -18.11
C ALA A 121 24.79 22.01 -18.41
N LYS A 122 25.12 22.62 -19.56
CA LYS A 122 24.69 23.96 -19.95
C LYS A 122 23.65 23.99 -21.07
N LEU A 123 23.35 22.85 -21.69
CA LEU A 123 22.31 22.74 -22.71
C LEU A 123 20.90 22.87 -22.09
N ASP A 124 20.02 23.55 -22.81
CA ASP A 124 18.61 23.69 -22.50
C ASP A 124 17.73 22.91 -23.50
N ASN A 125 16.40 22.97 -23.32
CA ASN A 125 15.42 22.31 -24.17
C ASN A 125 15.35 22.86 -25.61
N GLY A 126 15.79 24.10 -25.86
CA GLY A 126 15.41 24.87 -27.05
C GLY A 126 15.74 24.17 -28.38
N LEU A 127 16.94 23.61 -28.51
CA LEU A 127 17.35 22.90 -29.74
C LEU A 127 16.78 21.47 -29.83
N PHE A 128 16.45 20.83 -28.71
CA PHE A 128 15.99 19.44 -28.68
C PHE A 128 14.55 19.25 -29.20
N THR A 129 13.73 20.30 -29.17
CA THR A 129 12.35 20.29 -29.68
C THR A 129 12.23 20.69 -31.14
N GLY A 130 13.14 21.52 -31.66
CA GLY A 130 12.95 22.20 -32.94
C GLY A 130 14.00 21.91 -34.02
N ASP A 131 15.20 21.45 -33.65
CA ASP A 131 16.31 21.28 -34.59
C ASP A 131 16.72 19.81 -34.70
N LYS A 132 16.21 19.14 -35.73
CA LYS A 132 16.52 17.73 -36.00
C LYS A 132 17.99 17.51 -36.32
N GLU A 133 18.64 18.43 -37.03
CA GLU A 133 20.05 18.29 -37.40
C GLU A 133 20.94 18.33 -36.16
N PHE A 134 20.63 19.23 -35.22
CA PHE A 134 21.30 19.28 -33.93
C PHE A 134 21.09 17.99 -33.13
N VAL A 135 19.84 17.52 -33.01
CA VAL A 135 19.51 16.30 -32.26
C VAL A 135 20.24 15.09 -32.83
N ASP A 136 20.27 14.94 -34.17
CA ASP A 136 20.99 13.86 -34.84
C ASP A 136 22.52 13.97 -34.63
N ALA A 137 23.08 15.18 -34.68
CA ALA A 137 24.49 15.42 -34.41
C ALA A 137 24.88 15.13 -32.95
N PHE A 138 24.04 15.55 -31.99
CA PHE A 138 24.24 15.28 -30.55
C PHE A 138 24.10 13.80 -30.23
N LEU A 139 23.10 13.13 -30.81
CA LEU A 139 22.92 11.69 -30.70
C LEU A 139 24.16 10.96 -31.20
N ARG A 140 24.62 11.29 -32.42
CA ARG A 140 25.81 10.70 -33.01
C ARG A 140 27.06 10.95 -32.16
N LEU A 141 27.29 12.19 -31.71
CA LEU A 141 28.44 12.53 -30.88
C LEU A 141 28.50 11.67 -29.62
N THR A 142 27.37 11.54 -28.92
CA THR A 142 27.30 10.77 -27.68
C THR A 142 27.53 9.28 -27.92
N LEU A 143 26.88 8.72 -28.95
CA LEU A 143 27.05 7.30 -29.31
C LEU A 143 28.49 7.00 -29.78
N ASP A 144 29.05 7.83 -30.64
CA ASP A 144 30.42 7.65 -31.17
C ASP A 144 31.45 7.78 -30.03
N LEU A 145 31.23 8.67 -29.06
CA LEU A 145 32.13 8.85 -27.92
C LEU A 145 32.13 7.62 -26.99
N ILE A 146 30.95 7.12 -26.63
CA ILE A 146 30.81 5.90 -25.84
C ILE A 146 31.39 4.69 -26.60
N ALA A 147 31.02 4.52 -27.87
CA ALA A 147 31.46 3.40 -28.68
C ALA A 147 32.99 3.40 -28.88
N LEU A 148 33.60 4.57 -29.09
CA LEU A 148 35.05 4.68 -29.15
C LEU A 148 35.68 4.25 -27.83
N ALA A 149 35.25 4.82 -26.71
CA ALA A 149 35.80 4.52 -25.40
C ALA A 149 35.69 3.02 -25.06
N GLU A 150 34.53 2.41 -25.28
CA GLU A 150 34.34 0.98 -25.03
C GLU A 150 35.14 0.09 -26.00
N SER A 151 35.32 0.51 -27.26
CA SER A 151 36.16 -0.22 -28.23
C SER A 151 37.65 -0.23 -27.85
N GLN A 152 38.13 0.82 -27.18
CA GLN A 152 39.53 0.90 -26.76
C GLN A 152 39.84 0.01 -25.54
N LEU A 153 38.82 -0.41 -24.78
CA LEU A 153 38.99 -1.32 -23.63
C LEU A 153 39.52 -2.70 -24.04
N SER A 154 39.21 -3.18 -25.24
CA SER A 154 39.70 -4.47 -25.76
C SER A 154 41.03 -4.34 -26.51
N VAL A 155 41.32 -3.17 -27.08
CA VAL A 155 42.48 -2.94 -27.96
C VAL A 155 43.72 -2.48 -27.18
N GLN A 156 43.56 -1.58 -26.21
CA GLN A 156 44.69 -1.01 -25.47
C GLN A 156 44.79 -1.62 -24.06
N ALA A 157 45.95 -2.16 -23.71
CA ALA A 157 46.18 -2.76 -22.38
C ALA A 157 46.55 -1.72 -21.31
N THR A 158 47.22 -0.63 -21.70
CA THR A 158 47.91 0.27 -20.77
C THR A 158 47.05 1.43 -20.24
N ASN A 159 45.98 1.82 -20.93
CA ASN A 159 45.14 2.99 -20.56
C ASN A 159 43.67 2.62 -20.39
N LYS A 160 43.39 1.41 -19.87
CA LYS A 160 42.02 0.86 -19.84
C LYS A 160 41.13 1.68 -18.91
N ARG A 161 41.65 2.10 -17.76
CA ARG A 161 40.88 2.85 -16.77
C ARG A 161 40.56 4.25 -17.27
N GLU A 162 41.50 4.89 -17.97
CA GLU A 162 41.25 6.21 -18.58
C GLU A 162 40.13 6.17 -19.63
N TRP A 163 40.17 5.19 -20.55
CA TRP A 163 39.10 5.00 -21.52
C TRP A 163 37.77 4.65 -20.85
N LYS A 164 37.81 3.83 -19.79
CA LYS A 164 36.58 3.52 -19.04
C LYS A 164 36.01 4.77 -18.39
N MET A 165 36.85 5.60 -17.77
CA MET A 165 36.44 6.85 -17.13
C MET A 165 35.79 7.81 -18.14
N ILE A 166 36.34 7.93 -19.36
CA ILE A 166 35.71 8.72 -20.45
C ILE A 166 34.29 8.22 -20.75
N SER A 167 34.10 6.90 -20.86
CA SER A 167 32.78 6.29 -21.10
C SER A 167 31.81 6.61 -19.96
N LEU A 168 32.24 6.46 -18.70
CA LEU A 168 31.42 6.70 -17.51
C LEU A 168 31.01 8.17 -17.37
N LEU A 169 31.95 9.11 -17.54
CA LEU A 169 31.68 10.54 -17.54
C LEU A 169 30.66 10.92 -18.63
N THR A 170 30.83 10.37 -19.83
CA THR A 170 29.88 10.58 -20.93
C THR A 170 28.48 10.07 -20.56
N CYS A 171 28.39 8.88 -19.98
CA CYS A 171 27.13 8.29 -19.52
C CYS A 171 26.46 9.13 -18.41
N ARG A 172 27.20 9.62 -17.42
CA ARG A 172 26.62 10.44 -16.34
C ARG A 172 26.09 11.77 -16.87
N HIS A 173 26.87 12.46 -17.70
CA HIS A 173 26.54 13.82 -18.11
C HIS A 173 25.44 13.90 -19.17
N VAL A 174 25.19 12.85 -19.98
CA VAL A 174 24.05 12.88 -20.91
C VAL A 174 22.69 12.94 -20.19
N PHE A 175 22.64 12.53 -18.91
CA PHE A 175 21.39 12.47 -18.14
C PHE A 175 20.70 13.83 -17.96
N SER A 176 21.45 14.94 -17.91
CA SER A 176 20.86 16.29 -17.85
C SER A 176 20.07 16.66 -19.11
N CYS A 177 20.33 15.99 -20.23
CA CYS A 177 19.70 16.28 -21.52
C CYS A 177 18.53 15.34 -21.84
N LEU A 178 18.30 14.27 -21.07
CA LEU A 178 17.28 13.26 -21.40
C LEU A 178 15.85 13.76 -21.28
N GLY A 179 15.60 14.69 -20.35
CA GLY A 179 14.28 15.27 -20.13
C GLY A 179 13.76 16.10 -21.30
N TYR A 180 14.64 16.52 -22.21
CA TYR A 180 14.27 17.38 -23.34
C TYR A 180 13.71 16.60 -24.54
N ASN A 181 14.01 15.31 -24.67
CA ASN A 181 13.58 14.52 -25.82
C ASN A 181 13.42 13.02 -25.48
N ALA A 182 12.19 12.52 -25.60
CA ALA A 182 11.85 11.13 -25.28
C ALA A 182 12.57 10.10 -26.16
N GLN A 183 12.88 10.42 -27.43
CA GLN A 183 13.61 9.52 -28.34
C GLN A 183 15.05 9.35 -27.87
N LEU A 184 15.69 10.41 -27.37
CA LEU A 184 17.03 10.35 -26.80
C LEU A 184 17.04 9.52 -25.51
N SER A 185 16.10 9.78 -24.60
CA SER A 185 15.91 8.96 -23.39
C SER A 185 15.76 7.46 -23.73
N GLY A 186 14.95 7.15 -24.75
CA GLY A 186 14.75 5.79 -25.23
C GLY A 186 16.04 5.08 -25.69
N LYS A 187 17.00 5.80 -26.26
CA LYS A 187 18.26 5.23 -26.74
C LYS A 187 19.35 5.21 -25.67
N PHE A 188 19.49 6.29 -24.91
CA PHE A 188 20.59 6.47 -23.97
C PHE A 188 20.40 5.71 -22.66
N VAL A 189 19.18 5.65 -22.10
CA VAL A 189 18.98 4.95 -20.82
C VAL A 189 19.39 3.47 -20.90
N PRO A 190 18.95 2.67 -21.90
CA PRO A 190 19.41 1.27 -22.01
C PRO A 190 20.93 1.14 -22.17
N LEU A 191 21.53 1.97 -23.03
CA LEU A 191 22.97 1.93 -23.29
C LEU A 191 23.79 2.26 -22.04
N THR A 192 23.43 3.33 -21.34
CA THR A 192 24.15 3.80 -20.15
C THR A 192 24.00 2.84 -18.98
N VAL A 193 22.81 2.31 -18.70
CA VAL A 193 22.61 1.32 -17.63
C VAL A 193 23.43 0.04 -17.89
N ALA A 194 23.51 -0.41 -19.15
CA ALA A 194 24.33 -1.56 -19.55
C ALA A 194 25.85 -1.34 -19.37
N ILE A 195 26.30 -0.09 -19.23
CA ILE A 195 27.70 0.27 -18.98
C ILE A 195 27.93 0.49 -17.47
N LEU A 196 27.04 1.23 -16.82
CA LEU A 196 27.17 1.62 -15.42
C LEU A 196 27.00 0.42 -14.47
N ALA A 197 25.92 -0.35 -14.59
CA ALA A 197 25.61 -1.42 -13.64
C ALA A 197 26.69 -2.53 -13.58
N PRO A 198 27.23 -3.03 -14.71
CA PRO A 198 28.34 -4.00 -14.66
C PRO A 198 29.64 -3.40 -14.10
N THR A 199 29.86 -2.09 -14.25
CA THR A 199 31.03 -1.42 -13.68
C THR A 199 30.92 -1.36 -12.15
N VAL A 200 29.75 -1.02 -11.61
CA VAL A 200 29.47 -1.08 -10.17
C VAL A 200 29.65 -2.49 -9.64
N SER A 201 29.13 -3.51 -10.33
CA SER A 201 29.27 -4.90 -9.88
C SER A 201 30.71 -5.40 -9.82
N ARG A 202 31.60 -4.86 -10.64
CA ARG A 202 33.03 -5.22 -10.60
C ARG A 202 33.76 -4.53 -9.45
N ALA A 203 33.36 -3.30 -9.13
CA ALA A 203 34.00 -2.47 -8.12
C ALA A 203 33.52 -2.75 -6.69
N PHE A 204 32.23 -3.08 -6.52
CA PHE A 204 31.62 -3.22 -5.20
C PHE A 204 30.98 -4.61 -5.00
N LEU A 205 31.40 -5.26 -3.92
CA LEU A 205 30.80 -6.51 -3.46
C LEU A 205 29.49 -6.24 -2.69
N LEU A 206 28.77 -7.31 -2.38
CA LEU A 206 27.49 -7.25 -1.64
C LEU A 206 27.64 -6.54 -0.28
N GLU A 207 28.73 -6.80 0.44
CA GLU A 207 29.01 -6.19 1.75
C GLU A 207 29.16 -4.66 1.66
N ASN A 208 29.84 -4.17 0.62
CA ASN A 208 29.98 -2.74 0.38
C ASN A 208 28.61 -2.09 0.16
N LEU A 209 27.74 -2.70 -0.66
CA LEU A 209 26.40 -2.17 -0.91
C LEU A 209 25.51 -2.22 0.33
N ASN A 210 25.56 -3.31 1.10
CA ASN A 210 24.83 -3.45 2.36
C ASN A 210 25.25 -2.39 3.38
N SER A 211 26.55 -2.09 3.50
CA SER A 211 27.03 -1.04 4.40
C SER A 211 26.47 0.34 4.03
N ARG A 212 26.40 0.66 2.73
CA ARG A 212 25.81 1.91 2.23
C ARG A 212 24.31 1.97 2.46
N LEU A 213 23.61 0.87 2.21
CA LEU A 213 22.17 0.74 2.42
C LEU A 213 21.82 0.95 3.90
N ARG A 214 22.53 0.29 4.82
CA ARG A 214 22.31 0.44 6.28
C ARG A 214 22.57 1.86 6.75
N THR A 215 23.66 2.48 6.28
CA THR A 215 24.01 3.86 6.61
C THR A 215 22.94 4.86 6.16
N SER A 216 22.24 4.58 5.05
CA SER A 216 21.25 5.48 4.47
C SER A 216 19.81 5.22 4.94
N LEU A 217 19.52 3.99 5.36
CA LEU A 217 18.22 3.61 5.93
C LEU A 217 18.12 3.86 7.44
N ASN A 218 19.18 4.38 8.10
CA ASN A 218 19.23 4.55 9.56
C ASN A 218 18.82 3.26 10.32
N VAL A 219 19.25 2.08 9.83
CA VAL A 219 19.00 0.81 10.52
C VAL A 219 19.93 0.75 11.73
N GLU A 220 19.46 1.27 12.88
CA GLU A 220 20.13 1.19 14.17
C GLU A 220 20.15 -0.27 14.66
N LEU A 221 21.34 -0.85 14.74
CA LEU A 221 21.61 -1.96 15.65
C LEU A 221 21.73 -1.37 17.06
N GLY A 222 20.59 -1.20 17.73
CA GLY A 222 20.53 -0.96 19.18
C GLY A 222 20.28 0.48 19.63
N GLY A 223 19.11 0.69 20.22
CA GLY A 223 18.91 1.43 21.48
C GLY A 223 18.97 2.96 21.50
N GLU A 224 19.67 3.63 20.59
CA GLU A 224 19.83 5.09 20.69
C GLU A 224 19.51 5.78 19.36
N ARG A 225 18.28 6.33 19.30
CA ARG A 225 17.78 7.22 18.24
C ARG A 225 18.70 8.43 18.08
N LEU A 226 19.74 8.30 17.27
CA LEU A 226 20.45 9.45 16.74
C LEU A 226 19.79 9.79 15.42
N LEU A 227 18.95 10.82 15.43
CA LEU A 227 18.42 11.49 14.24
C LEU A 227 19.59 12.04 13.41
N ALA A 228 20.23 11.16 12.65
CA ALA A 228 21.08 11.54 11.55
C ALA A 228 20.15 12.16 10.52
N LYS A 229 20.15 13.50 10.49
CA LYS A 229 19.55 14.30 9.42
C LYS A 229 19.88 13.60 8.11
N ILE A 230 18.84 13.06 7.46
CA ILE A 230 18.86 12.82 6.02
C ILE A 230 19.49 14.08 5.45
N ALA A 231 20.66 13.95 4.82
CA ALA A 231 21.29 15.07 4.14
C ALA A 231 20.38 15.43 2.96
N THR A 232 19.34 16.20 3.25
CA THR A 232 18.57 16.94 2.28
C THR A 232 19.56 17.85 1.59
N ALA A 233 19.83 17.50 0.33
CA ALA A 233 20.17 18.46 -0.71
C ALA A 233 21.11 19.60 -0.30
N LYS A 234 22.30 19.28 0.18
CA LYS A 234 23.46 20.03 -0.33
C LYS A 234 24.00 19.20 -1.46
N SER A 235 23.77 19.67 -2.69
CA SER A 235 24.73 19.46 -3.76
C SER A 235 26.10 19.65 -3.14
N VAL A 236 26.82 18.56 -2.87
CA VAL A 236 28.26 18.66 -2.69
C VAL A 236 28.68 19.39 -3.95
N PRO A 237 29.15 20.65 -3.86
CA PRO A 237 29.75 21.27 -5.02
C PRO A 237 30.81 20.26 -5.42
N ALA A 238 30.79 19.81 -6.68
CA ALA A 238 31.97 19.22 -7.26
C ALA A 238 33.03 20.32 -7.21
N GLU A 239 33.65 20.49 -6.05
CA GLU A 239 34.85 21.28 -5.89
C GLU A 239 35.83 20.65 -6.85
N SER A 240 36.30 21.52 -7.72
CA SER A 240 37.23 21.30 -8.81
C SER A 240 38.56 20.76 -8.29
N ASN A 241 38.59 19.51 -7.83
CA ASN A 241 39.81 18.73 -7.81
C ASN A 241 39.91 18.11 -9.19
N ALA A 242 40.70 18.75 -10.05
CA ALA A 242 41.25 18.09 -11.22
C ALA A 242 42.19 16.97 -10.72
N GLU A 243 41.61 15.90 -10.18
CA GLU A 243 42.30 14.63 -10.01
C GLU A 243 42.74 14.18 -11.41
N SER A 244 44.02 13.88 -11.55
CA SER A 244 44.59 13.44 -12.80
C SER A 244 43.77 12.26 -13.33
N LEU A 245 43.27 12.37 -14.55
CA LEU A 245 42.63 11.24 -15.24
C LEU A 245 43.69 10.25 -15.76
N ASP A 246 44.81 10.13 -15.06
CA ASP A 246 45.98 9.36 -15.48
C ASP A 246 45.89 7.94 -14.93
N GLU A 247 46.26 6.93 -15.72
CA GLU A 247 46.05 5.51 -15.38
C GLU A 247 46.63 5.12 -14.01
N ASP A 248 47.81 5.64 -13.66
CA ASP A 248 48.48 5.35 -12.38
C ASP A 248 47.73 5.88 -11.15
N SER A 249 46.88 6.90 -11.34
CA SER A 249 46.05 7.46 -10.27
C SER A 249 44.66 6.84 -10.18
N LEU A 250 44.15 6.26 -11.26
CA LEU A 250 42.80 5.69 -11.30
C LEU A 250 42.78 4.28 -10.74
N THR A 251 41.89 4.03 -9.77
CA THR A 251 41.60 2.71 -9.24
C THR A 251 40.26 2.17 -9.76
N ASP A 252 40.05 0.86 -9.64
CA ASP A 252 38.76 0.26 -10.01
C ASP A 252 37.62 0.73 -9.10
N GLN A 253 37.95 1.19 -7.88
CA GLN A 253 37.00 1.82 -6.97
C GLN A 253 36.54 3.19 -7.48
N ASP A 254 37.45 4.01 -8.01
CA ASP A 254 37.11 5.33 -8.57
C ASP A 254 36.16 5.19 -9.78
N LEU A 255 36.41 4.19 -10.63
CA LEU A 255 35.49 3.83 -11.72
C LEU A 255 34.13 3.37 -11.18
N GLY A 256 34.12 2.63 -10.07
CA GLY A 256 32.91 2.23 -9.37
C GLY A 256 32.10 3.42 -8.84
N GLU A 257 32.77 4.37 -8.19
CA GLU A 257 32.13 5.58 -7.63
C GLU A 257 31.57 6.47 -8.73
N GLU A 258 32.31 6.69 -9.82
CA GLU A 258 31.79 7.44 -10.98
C GLU A 258 30.58 6.73 -11.60
N ALA A 259 30.60 5.39 -11.69
CA ALA A 259 29.46 4.63 -12.17
C ALA A 259 28.23 4.75 -11.24
N LEU A 260 28.43 4.71 -9.92
CA LEU A 260 27.39 4.98 -8.92
C LEU A 260 26.87 6.41 -9.02
N SER A 261 27.74 7.40 -9.22
CA SER A 261 27.33 8.78 -9.45
C SER A 261 26.51 8.91 -10.73
N GLY A 262 26.83 8.17 -11.78
CA GLY A 262 26.02 8.08 -12.99
C GLY A 262 24.61 7.57 -12.71
N LEU A 263 24.50 6.44 -12.01
CA LEU A 263 23.20 5.87 -11.61
C LEU A 263 22.43 6.82 -10.68
N ARG A 264 23.11 7.50 -9.77
CA ARG A 264 22.52 8.53 -8.93
C ARG A 264 21.88 9.63 -9.77
N THR A 265 22.59 10.18 -10.75
CA THR A 265 22.02 11.19 -11.66
C THR A 265 20.84 10.64 -12.48
N LEU A 266 20.89 9.37 -12.90
CA LEU A 266 19.80 8.72 -13.63
C LEU A 266 18.52 8.58 -12.78
N PHE A 267 18.65 8.14 -11.52
CA PHE A 267 17.50 7.92 -10.63
C PHE A 267 17.04 9.18 -9.89
N HIS A 268 17.92 10.18 -9.73
CA HIS A 268 17.59 11.48 -9.15
C HIS A 268 16.85 12.37 -10.16
N THR A 269 15.60 12.02 -10.43
CA THR A 269 14.74 12.71 -11.40
C THR A 269 13.31 12.77 -10.88
N LEU A 270 12.54 13.75 -11.37
CA LEU A 270 11.09 13.85 -11.14
C LEU A 270 10.28 13.18 -12.26
N LEU A 271 10.94 12.58 -13.24
CA LEU A 271 10.30 11.96 -14.40
C LEU A 271 9.99 10.47 -14.11
N SER A 272 8.74 10.14 -13.78
CA SER A 272 8.32 8.75 -13.50
C SER A 272 8.66 7.79 -14.63
N HIS A 273 8.49 8.18 -15.90
CA HIS A 273 8.81 7.31 -17.04
C HIS A 273 10.30 6.91 -17.10
N GLN A 274 11.20 7.78 -16.65
CA GLN A 274 12.64 7.51 -16.58
C GLN A 274 12.94 6.56 -15.42
N ILE A 275 12.36 6.78 -14.24
CA ILE A 275 12.46 5.89 -13.08
C ILE A 275 11.98 4.48 -13.46
N ASN A 276 10.81 4.38 -14.10
CA ASN A 276 10.19 3.12 -14.45
C ASN A 276 11.05 2.36 -15.47
N ARG A 277 11.58 3.06 -16.48
CA ARG A 277 12.49 2.48 -17.47
C ARG A 277 13.82 2.03 -16.85
N ALA A 278 14.45 2.87 -16.04
CA ALA A 278 15.72 2.57 -15.39
C ALA A 278 15.58 1.37 -14.43
N THR A 279 14.50 1.33 -13.64
CA THR A 279 14.17 0.22 -12.75
C THR A 279 14.09 -1.10 -13.51
N ARG A 280 13.29 -1.16 -14.59
CA ARG A 280 13.16 -2.36 -15.43
C ARG A 280 14.51 -2.82 -16.00
N LEU A 281 15.32 -1.89 -16.49
CA LEU A 281 16.62 -2.21 -17.09
C LEU A 281 17.62 -2.75 -16.05
N VAL A 282 17.66 -2.16 -14.85
CA VAL A 282 18.54 -2.65 -13.77
C VAL A 282 18.18 -4.09 -13.38
N VAL A 283 16.89 -4.38 -13.23
CA VAL A 283 16.41 -5.74 -12.90
C VAL A 283 16.67 -6.71 -14.05
N GLU A 284 16.36 -6.34 -15.29
CA GLU A 284 16.53 -7.22 -16.45
C GLU A 284 18.01 -7.54 -16.73
N LEU A 285 18.93 -6.62 -16.42
CA LEU A 285 20.37 -6.87 -16.53
C LEU A 285 20.86 -7.93 -15.54
N ASP A 286 20.36 -7.94 -14.31
CA ASP A 286 20.66 -9.00 -13.34
C ASP A 286 20.11 -10.34 -13.82
N PHE A 287 18.88 -10.36 -14.33
CA PHE A 287 18.27 -11.58 -14.89
C PHE A 287 19.08 -12.17 -16.06
N THR A 288 19.47 -11.33 -17.02
CA THR A 288 20.18 -11.76 -18.23
C THR A 288 21.63 -12.20 -17.94
N ARG A 289 22.30 -11.55 -16.98
CA ARG A 289 23.65 -11.91 -16.56
C ARG A 289 23.72 -13.34 -16.02
N ASP A 290 22.75 -13.74 -15.22
CA ASP A 290 22.71 -15.06 -14.58
C ASP A 290 22.10 -16.14 -15.49
N GLN A 291 21.82 -15.83 -16.76
CA GLN A 291 21.09 -16.70 -17.70
C GLN A 291 19.76 -17.22 -17.11
N GLY A 292 19.15 -16.47 -16.19
CA GLY A 292 17.98 -16.91 -15.44
C GLY A 292 18.20 -18.07 -14.45
N LYS A 293 19.44 -18.56 -14.26
CA LYS A 293 19.75 -19.71 -13.40
C LYS A 293 19.61 -19.38 -11.91
N ASN A 294 20.19 -18.27 -11.47
CA ASN A 294 20.00 -17.72 -10.14
C ASN A 294 18.91 -16.65 -10.21
N SER A 295 17.67 -17.04 -9.89
CA SER A 295 16.59 -16.07 -9.83
C SER A 295 16.83 -15.09 -8.68
N ALA A 296 17.23 -13.88 -9.07
CA ALA A 296 17.52 -12.68 -8.28
C ALA A 296 18.72 -12.86 -7.36
N SER A 297 19.85 -12.27 -7.74
CA SER A 297 21.06 -12.29 -6.90
C SER A 297 20.86 -11.39 -5.68
N ALA A 298 21.40 -11.78 -4.53
CA ALA A 298 21.39 -10.92 -3.33
C ALA A 298 22.05 -9.57 -3.62
N TRP A 299 23.08 -9.57 -4.46
CA TRP A 299 23.73 -8.35 -4.97
C TRP A 299 22.75 -7.49 -5.77
N GLY A 300 22.03 -8.06 -6.74
CA GLY A 300 21.12 -7.33 -7.61
C GLY A 300 19.95 -6.69 -6.86
N THR A 301 19.34 -7.42 -5.93
CA THR A 301 18.26 -6.87 -5.09
C THR A 301 18.74 -5.71 -4.19
N THR A 302 19.92 -5.85 -3.57
CA THR A 302 20.55 -4.78 -2.78
C THR A 302 20.94 -3.59 -3.65
N PHE A 303 21.44 -3.85 -4.86
CA PHE A 303 21.82 -2.82 -5.82
C PHE A 303 20.62 -2.00 -6.29
N LEU A 304 19.47 -2.64 -6.56
CA LEU A 304 18.24 -1.91 -6.87
C LEU A 304 17.80 -1.02 -5.70
N GLN A 305 17.87 -1.50 -4.46
CA GLN A 305 17.53 -0.69 -3.28
C GLN A 305 18.44 0.55 -3.20
N VAL A 306 19.75 0.41 -3.42
CA VAL A 306 20.68 1.55 -3.48
C VAL A 306 20.29 2.53 -4.59
N CYS A 307 19.90 2.04 -5.77
CA CYS A 307 19.43 2.90 -6.85
C CYS A 307 18.11 3.61 -6.49
N ALA A 308 17.17 2.90 -5.87
CA ALA A 308 15.88 3.44 -5.45
C ALA A 308 16.04 4.51 -4.35
N LEU A 309 17.08 4.45 -3.52
CA LEU A 309 17.38 5.50 -2.54
C LEU A 309 17.72 6.85 -3.17
N TYR A 310 18.27 6.85 -4.39
CA TYR A 310 18.60 8.08 -5.12
C TYR A 310 17.37 8.80 -5.69
N ILE A 311 16.25 8.07 -5.81
CA ILE A 311 14.97 8.65 -6.22
C ILE A 311 14.50 9.61 -5.12
N PRO A 312 14.02 10.82 -5.49
CA PRO A 312 13.38 11.74 -4.55
C PRO A 312 12.32 11.02 -3.73
N VAL A 313 12.27 11.30 -2.42
CA VAL A 313 11.43 10.55 -1.45
C VAL A 313 9.97 10.47 -1.92
N GLN A 314 9.45 11.54 -2.54
CA GLN A 314 8.07 11.60 -3.02
C GLN A 314 7.73 10.61 -4.13
N LEU A 315 8.72 10.07 -4.86
CA LEU A 315 8.51 9.19 -6.02
C LEU A 315 9.10 7.80 -5.83
N ARG A 316 9.62 7.46 -4.65
CA ARG A 316 10.23 6.15 -4.39
C ARG A 316 9.26 4.98 -4.59
N PHE A 317 7.97 5.20 -4.35
CA PHE A 317 6.92 4.20 -4.56
C PHE A 317 6.82 3.73 -6.03
N GLU A 318 7.25 4.56 -6.99
CA GLU A 318 7.26 4.23 -8.43
C GLU A 318 8.13 3.00 -8.73
N THR A 319 9.17 2.75 -7.94
CA THR A 319 9.98 1.52 -8.07
C THR A 319 9.14 0.29 -7.80
N LEU A 320 8.39 0.27 -6.68
CA LEU A 320 7.53 -0.87 -6.33
C LEU A 320 6.41 -1.04 -7.37
N LEU A 321 5.74 0.05 -7.76
CA LEU A 321 4.70 0.03 -8.79
C LEU A 321 5.22 -0.54 -10.11
N THR A 322 6.38 -0.09 -10.56
CA THR A 322 7.00 -0.57 -11.80
C THR A 322 7.26 -2.08 -11.75
N LEU A 323 7.78 -2.59 -10.62
CA LEU A 323 8.04 -4.01 -10.45
C LEU A 323 6.74 -4.82 -10.44
N LEU A 324 5.71 -4.34 -9.74
CA LEU A 324 4.41 -4.99 -9.61
C LEU A 324 3.64 -5.02 -10.93
N ASP A 325 3.65 -3.92 -11.68
CA ASP A 325 3.07 -3.83 -13.03
C ASP A 325 3.76 -4.80 -13.98
N THR A 326 5.09 -4.86 -13.92
CA THR A 326 5.88 -5.74 -14.78
C THR A 326 5.61 -7.22 -14.43
N LEU A 327 5.57 -7.56 -13.15
CA LEU A 327 5.19 -8.89 -12.67
C LEU A 327 3.78 -9.26 -13.13
N SER A 328 2.81 -8.36 -12.99
CA SER A 328 1.42 -8.58 -13.41
C SER A 328 1.27 -8.79 -14.91
N SER A 329 2.04 -8.03 -15.71
CA SER A 329 2.12 -8.21 -17.16
C SER A 329 2.70 -9.57 -17.55
N ILE A 330 3.71 -10.06 -16.83
CA ILE A 330 4.32 -11.38 -17.09
C ILE A 330 3.32 -12.49 -16.67
N ALA A 331 2.68 -12.34 -15.51
CA ALA A 331 1.73 -13.30 -14.94
C ALA A 331 0.47 -13.48 -15.80
N SER A 332 0.00 -12.43 -16.49
CA SER A 332 -1.16 -12.49 -17.38
C SER A 332 -1.00 -13.50 -18.53
N GLY A 333 0.24 -13.81 -18.91
CA GLY A 333 0.57 -14.85 -19.88
C GLY A 333 1.44 -15.95 -19.29
N ALA A 334 1.23 -16.29 -18.01
CA ALA A 334 2.05 -17.25 -17.27
C ALA A 334 2.15 -18.60 -18.00
N ASP A 335 3.39 -19.09 -18.09
CA ASP A 335 3.78 -20.37 -18.65
C ASP A 335 5.08 -20.79 -17.94
N SER A 336 5.42 -22.08 -17.97
CA SER A 336 6.65 -22.59 -17.35
C SER A 336 7.91 -21.86 -17.84
N SER A 337 7.91 -21.40 -19.10
CA SER A 337 8.99 -20.59 -19.68
C SER A 337 9.19 -19.22 -18.99
N LYS A 338 8.11 -18.63 -18.44
CA LYS A 338 8.12 -17.31 -17.79
C LYS A 338 8.25 -17.40 -16.27
N PHE A 339 8.18 -18.60 -15.70
CA PHE A 339 8.29 -18.82 -14.27
C PHE A 339 9.54 -18.15 -13.67
N LEU A 340 10.71 -18.34 -14.30
CA LEU A 340 11.98 -17.76 -13.83
C LEU A 340 11.94 -16.23 -13.81
N HIS A 341 11.30 -15.60 -14.80
CA HIS A 341 11.08 -14.15 -14.88
C HIS A 341 10.12 -13.68 -13.78
N MET A 342 9.00 -14.37 -13.58
CA MET A 342 8.04 -14.06 -12.50
C MET A 342 8.72 -14.14 -11.14
N ARG A 343 9.44 -15.24 -10.89
CA ARG A 343 10.20 -15.46 -9.66
C ARG A 343 11.25 -14.38 -9.43
N HIS A 344 11.93 -13.96 -10.49
CA HIS A 344 12.93 -12.89 -10.42
C HIS A 344 12.31 -11.57 -9.94
N TYR A 345 11.27 -11.07 -10.61
CA TYR A 345 10.59 -9.83 -10.20
C TYR A 345 9.96 -9.94 -8.81
N ALA A 346 9.35 -11.08 -8.49
CA ALA A 346 8.76 -11.32 -7.17
C ALA A 346 9.80 -11.20 -6.03
N LYS A 347 11.02 -11.70 -6.24
CA LYS A 347 12.13 -11.57 -5.25
C LYS A 347 12.63 -10.14 -5.10
N TYR A 348 12.66 -9.35 -6.18
CA TYR A 348 13.00 -7.92 -6.09
C TYR A 348 11.96 -7.12 -5.31
N ILE A 349 10.69 -7.38 -5.58
CA ILE A 349 9.57 -6.81 -4.81
C ILE A 349 9.72 -7.17 -3.34
N ARG A 350 9.90 -8.47 -3.04
CA ARG A 350 10.07 -8.98 -1.68
C ARG A 350 11.19 -8.26 -0.93
N SER A 351 12.36 -8.13 -1.57
CA SER A 351 13.51 -7.44 -0.97
C SER A 351 13.20 -5.97 -0.67
N LEU A 352 12.52 -5.27 -1.60
CA LEU A 352 12.14 -3.87 -1.40
C LEU A 352 11.21 -3.71 -0.19
N VAL A 353 10.14 -4.50 -0.11
CA VAL A 353 9.17 -4.40 0.99
C VAL A 353 9.70 -4.91 2.34
N SER A 354 10.67 -5.84 2.36
CA SER A 354 11.24 -6.37 3.61
C SER A 354 12.34 -5.50 4.23
N SER A 355 12.90 -4.54 3.51
CA SER A 355 14.15 -3.86 3.89
C SER A 355 13.99 -2.62 4.77
N GLY A 356 12.79 -2.34 5.30
CA GLY A 356 12.50 -1.08 6.00
C GLY A 356 12.58 0.15 5.07
N PHE A 357 12.51 -0.06 3.76
CA PHE A 357 12.64 0.99 2.76
C PHE A 357 11.39 1.88 2.75
N ASN A 358 11.55 3.16 3.10
CA ASN A 358 10.43 4.09 3.21
C ASN A 358 9.92 4.57 1.82
N MET A 359 8.64 4.29 1.55
CA MET A 359 7.90 4.70 0.35
C MET A 359 6.68 5.56 0.72
N ILE A 360 6.92 6.84 1.01
CA ILE A 360 5.84 7.81 1.30
C ILE A 360 4.92 7.96 0.07
N GLY A 361 3.62 8.00 0.30
CA GLY A 361 2.60 8.16 -0.76
C GLY A 361 2.16 6.86 -1.43
N LEU A 362 2.59 5.70 -0.91
CA LEU A 362 2.12 4.40 -1.36
C LEU A 362 0.70 4.13 -0.84
N SER A 363 -0.25 3.82 -1.73
CA SER A 363 -1.56 3.29 -1.35
C SER A 363 -1.44 1.82 -0.98
N ILE A 364 -1.19 1.52 0.29
CA ILE A 364 -0.99 0.13 0.77
C ILE A 364 -2.17 -0.76 0.43
N SER A 365 -3.40 -0.24 0.56
CA SER A 365 -4.63 -0.97 0.28
C SER A 365 -4.72 -1.37 -1.20
N ASP A 366 -4.35 -0.49 -2.13
CA ASP A 366 -4.34 -0.81 -3.56
C ASP A 366 -3.28 -1.86 -3.92
N ILE A 367 -2.09 -1.76 -3.31
CA ILE A 367 -1.00 -2.72 -3.51
C ILE A 367 -1.38 -4.08 -2.94
N LEU A 368 -2.01 -4.11 -1.77
CA LEU A 368 -2.51 -5.32 -1.15
C LEU A 368 -3.52 -6.02 -2.07
N VAL A 369 -4.51 -5.29 -2.58
CA VAL A 369 -5.50 -5.84 -3.53
C VAL A 369 -4.83 -6.41 -4.78
N GLN A 370 -3.79 -5.75 -5.31
CA GLN A 370 -3.03 -6.26 -6.44
C GLN A 370 -2.29 -7.56 -6.11
N PHE A 371 -1.64 -7.67 -4.94
CA PHE A 371 -1.00 -8.92 -4.52
C PHE A 371 -2.00 -10.04 -4.29
N LEU A 372 -3.13 -9.74 -3.63
CA LEU A 372 -4.22 -10.70 -3.41
C LEU A 372 -4.76 -11.19 -4.75
N THR A 373 -4.94 -10.31 -5.74
CA THR A 373 -5.34 -10.67 -7.09
C THR A 373 -4.30 -11.55 -7.80
N LEU A 374 -3.01 -11.21 -7.71
CA LEU A 374 -1.93 -12.03 -8.25
C LEU A 374 -1.89 -13.43 -7.63
N LYS A 375 -2.08 -13.50 -6.31
CA LYS A 375 -2.13 -14.77 -5.57
C LYS A 375 -3.37 -15.58 -5.96
N THR A 376 -4.55 -14.97 -6.08
CA THR A 376 -5.74 -15.65 -6.59
C THR A 376 -5.54 -16.18 -8.01
N ASN A 377 -4.99 -15.39 -8.92
CA ASN A 377 -4.69 -15.80 -10.29
C ASN A 377 -3.64 -16.92 -10.34
N LEU A 378 -2.68 -16.94 -9.42
CA LEU A 378 -1.69 -18.01 -9.32
C LEU A 378 -2.36 -19.37 -9.04
N TYR A 379 -3.30 -19.42 -8.10
CA TYR A 379 -4.04 -20.65 -7.76
C TYR A 379 -5.09 -21.02 -8.80
N VAL A 380 -5.82 -20.04 -9.33
CA VAL A 380 -6.98 -20.29 -10.20
C VAL A 380 -6.56 -20.50 -11.66
N THR A 381 -5.68 -19.66 -12.19
CA THR A 381 -5.35 -19.61 -13.62
C THR A 381 -3.96 -20.17 -13.91
N SER A 382 -2.93 -19.68 -13.22
CA SER A 382 -1.54 -20.06 -13.54
C SER A 382 -1.20 -21.49 -13.13
N SER A 383 -1.92 -22.06 -12.16
CA SER A 383 -1.72 -23.44 -11.69
C SER A 383 -2.01 -24.51 -12.73
N GLU A 384 -2.68 -24.18 -13.84
CA GLU A 384 -2.87 -25.11 -14.96
C GLU A 384 -1.62 -25.24 -15.84
N LYS A 385 -0.76 -24.21 -15.86
CA LYS A 385 0.40 -24.09 -16.75
C LYS A 385 1.74 -24.20 -16.02
N LEU A 386 1.72 -24.03 -14.70
CA LEU A 386 2.87 -24.15 -13.82
C LEU A 386 2.82 -25.47 -13.06
N THR A 387 3.98 -25.99 -12.71
CA THR A 387 4.10 -27.16 -11.84
C THR A 387 3.70 -26.82 -10.40
N ALA A 388 3.30 -27.82 -9.61
CA ALA A 388 2.94 -27.62 -8.22
C ALA A 388 4.08 -27.00 -7.37
N SER A 389 5.34 -27.35 -7.68
CA SER A 389 6.50 -26.76 -7.00
C SER A 389 6.67 -25.28 -7.32
N GLU A 390 6.46 -24.88 -8.57
CA GLU A 390 6.57 -23.48 -9.01
C GLU A 390 5.47 -22.62 -8.39
N VAL A 391 4.24 -23.14 -8.34
CA VAL A 391 3.11 -22.49 -7.66
C VAL A 391 3.41 -22.30 -6.18
N ALA A 392 3.93 -23.32 -5.50
CA ALA A 392 4.28 -23.23 -4.09
C ALA A 392 5.39 -22.19 -3.83
N GLU A 393 6.43 -22.15 -4.67
CA GLU A 393 7.52 -21.17 -4.53
C GLU A 393 7.02 -19.74 -4.72
N LEU A 394 6.27 -19.46 -5.79
CA LEU A 394 5.70 -18.13 -6.03
C LEU A 394 4.70 -17.73 -4.97
N SER A 395 3.86 -18.67 -4.52
CA SER A 395 2.88 -18.39 -3.46
C SER A 395 3.59 -17.99 -2.16
N SER A 396 4.67 -18.68 -1.80
CA SER A 396 5.49 -18.35 -0.64
C SER A 396 6.08 -16.93 -0.74
N ILE A 397 6.64 -16.57 -1.90
CA ILE A 397 7.19 -15.22 -2.13
C ILE A 397 6.08 -14.15 -2.02
N PHE A 398 4.91 -14.39 -2.62
CA PHE A 398 3.78 -13.45 -2.52
C PHE A 398 3.26 -13.31 -1.10
N SER A 399 3.21 -14.40 -0.33
CA SER A 399 2.88 -14.36 1.09
C SER A 399 3.86 -13.49 1.86
N GLU A 400 5.17 -13.67 1.64
CA GLU A 400 6.20 -12.82 2.26
C GLU A 400 6.05 -11.35 1.86
N CYS A 401 5.71 -11.04 0.60
CA CYS A 401 5.45 -9.67 0.18
C CYS A 401 4.25 -9.05 0.91
N ILE A 402 3.12 -9.76 0.96
CA ILE A 402 1.89 -9.29 1.63
C ILE A 402 2.15 -9.07 3.13
N CYS A 403 2.80 -10.02 3.80
CA CYS A 403 3.06 -9.91 5.23
C CYS A 403 4.01 -8.75 5.57
N ASN A 404 5.11 -8.58 4.82
CA ASN A 404 6.04 -7.46 5.03
C ASN A 404 5.41 -6.09 4.72
N LEU A 405 4.58 -6.02 3.66
CA LEU A 405 3.85 -4.80 3.32
C LEU A 405 2.88 -4.39 4.44
N SER A 406 2.14 -5.37 4.98
CA SER A 406 1.10 -5.12 5.99
C SER A 406 1.68 -4.79 7.36
N SER A 407 2.86 -5.31 7.69
CA SER A 407 3.53 -5.11 8.99
C SER A 407 4.39 -3.84 9.07
N HIS A 408 4.83 -3.29 7.94
CA HIS A 408 5.51 -1.99 7.91
C HIS A 408 4.48 -0.84 7.94
N ILE A 409 4.27 -0.24 9.11
CA ILE A 409 3.21 0.76 9.34
C ILE A 409 3.50 2.11 8.65
N TYR A 410 2.64 2.50 7.70
CA TYR A 410 2.64 3.83 7.06
C TYR A 410 1.53 4.75 7.55
N TYR A 411 0.41 4.19 8.03
CA TYR A 411 -0.73 4.93 8.58
C TYR A 411 -1.42 4.13 9.69
N PHE A 412 -2.28 4.82 10.46
CA PHE A 412 -2.82 4.33 11.74
C PHE A 412 -3.65 3.03 11.60
N ASP A 413 -4.58 2.96 10.65
CA ASP A 413 -5.52 1.83 10.49
C ASP A 413 -5.00 0.70 9.56
N GLN A 414 -3.72 0.70 9.20
CA GLN A 414 -3.20 -0.17 8.14
C GLN A 414 -3.37 -1.67 8.43
N VAL A 415 -3.15 -2.09 9.67
CA VAL A 415 -3.24 -3.51 10.04
C VAL A 415 -4.68 -3.99 9.95
N SER A 416 -5.63 -3.21 10.49
CA SER A 416 -7.06 -3.53 10.38
C SER A 416 -7.52 -3.58 8.93
N ASP A 417 -7.11 -2.61 8.10
CA ASP A 417 -7.46 -2.57 6.68
C ASP A 417 -6.88 -3.77 5.92
N SER A 418 -5.67 -4.21 6.31
CA SER A 418 -5.02 -5.37 5.70
C SER A 418 -5.73 -6.68 6.03
N ILE A 419 -6.10 -6.86 7.30
CA ILE A 419 -6.86 -8.04 7.74
C ILE A 419 -8.23 -8.07 7.07
N GLU A 420 -8.96 -6.95 7.08
CA GLU A 420 -10.26 -6.84 6.43
C GLU A 420 -10.17 -7.10 4.92
N GLY A 421 -9.17 -6.53 4.24
CA GLY A 421 -8.91 -6.78 2.82
C GLY A 421 -8.65 -8.26 2.50
N ILE A 422 -7.91 -8.97 3.35
CA ILE A 422 -7.67 -10.42 3.20
C ILE A 422 -8.98 -11.21 3.40
N LEU A 423 -9.76 -10.89 4.43
CA LEU A 423 -11.03 -11.56 4.73
C LEU A 423 -12.08 -11.33 3.64
N MET A 424 -12.16 -10.11 3.10
CA MET A 424 -12.97 -9.78 1.94
C MET A 424 -12.56 -10.62 0.71
N GLN A 425 -11.27 -10.82 0.50
CA GLN A 425 -10.80 -11.68 -0.59
C GLN A 425 -11.19 -13.16 -0.37
N VAL A 426 -11.13 -13.65 0.86
CA VAL A 426 -11.60 -15.00 1.21
C VAL A 426 -13.07 -15.17 0.84
N ASP A 427 -13.93 -14.23 1.25
CA ASP A 427 -15.36 -14.24 0.94
C ASP A 427 -15.61 -14.24 -0.58
N ASN A 428 -14.98 -13.31 -1.30
CA ASN A 428 -15.14 -13.17 -2.74
C ASN A 428 -14.76 -14.44 -3.53
N VAL A 429 -13.66 -15.08 -3.17
CA VAL A 429 -13.19 -16.30 -3.87
C VAL A 429 -14.14 -17.48 -3.58
N LEU A 430 -14.67 -17.60 -2.36
CA LEU A 430 -15.65 -18.63 -2.02
C LEU A 430 -16.97 -18.45 -2.78
N LEU A 431 -17.46 -17.21 -2.92
CA LEU A 431 -18.70 -16.91 -3.64
C LEU A 431 -18.59 -17.13 -5.16
N THR A 432 -17.40 -16.94 -5.73
CA THR A 432 -17.15 -17.02 -7.18
C THR A 432 -16.57 -18.37 -7.63
N ALA A 433 -16.39 -19.31 -6.71
CA ALA A 433 -15.76 -20.60 -6.98
C ALA A 433 -16.51 -21.44 -8.03
N GLU A 434 -15.77 -21.93 -9.03
CA GLU A 434 -16.27 -22.88 -10.02
C GLU A 434 -15.96 -24.33 -9.63
N LYS A 435 -16.77 -25.28 -10.13
CA LYS A 435 -16.67 -26.71 -9.77
C LYS A 435 -15.30 -27.33 -10.03
N SER A 436 -14.65 -26.98 -11.15
CA SER A 436 -13.31 -27.49 -11.51
C SER A 436 -12.20 -26.95 -10.59
N LEU A 437 -12.43 -25.83 -9.92
CA LEU A 437 -11.44 -25.08 -9.16
C LEU A 437 -11.68 -25.14 -7.65
N ALA A 438 -12.75 -25.79 -7.18
CA ALA A 438 -13.19 -25.77 -5.79
C ALA A 438 -12.10 -26.16 -4.77
N GLU A 439 -11.32 -27.21 -5.04
CA GLU A 439 -10.23 -27.65 -4.16
C GLU A 439 -9.02 -26.70 -4.18
N LYS A 440 -8.75 -26.08 -5.34
CA LYS A 440 -7.70 -25.06 -5.45
C LYS A 440 -8.10 -23.79 -4.71
N VAL A 441 -9.38 -23.40 -4.79
CA VAL A 441 -9.97 -22.32 -4.00
C VAL A 441 -9.85 -22.61 -2.50
N GLY A 442 -10.14 -23.84 -2.07
CA GLY A 442 -9.99 -24.21 -0.66
C GLY A 442 -8.54 -24.08 -0.18
N SER A 443 -7.58 -24.51 -1.00
CA SER A 443 -6.15 -24.33 -0.72
C SER A 443 -5.73 -22.86 -0.65
N LEU A 444 -6.28 -22.02 -1.54
CA LEU A 444 -6.06 -20.56 -1.53
C LEU A 444 -6.63 -19.92 -0.26
N VAL A 445 -7.84 -20.28 0.17
CA VAL A 445 -8.46 -19.74 1.40
C VAL A 445 -7.61 -20.06 2.62
N LEU A 446 -7.10 -21.29 2.74
CA LEU A 446 -6.20 -21.69 3.82
C LEU A 446 -4.91 -20.84 3.83
N ASP A 447 -4.33 -20.60 2.66
CA ASP A 447 -3.13 -19.77 2.52
C ASP A 447 -3.43 -18.30 2.88
N LEU A 448 -4.54 -17.73 2.43
CA LEU A 448 -4.99 -16.38 2.79
C LEU A 448 -5.19 -16.22 4.31
N LEU A 449 -5.83 -17.19 4.97
CA LEU A 449 -6.00 -17.18 6.42
C LEU A 449 -4.64 -17.25 7.14
N SER A 450 -3.69 -18.01 6.61
CA SER A 450 -2.34 -18.10 7.17
C SER A 450 -1.56 -16.77 7.09
N LEU A 451 -1.88 -15.91 6.12
CA LEU A 451 -1.28 -14.57 6.02
C LEU A 451 -1.59 -13.73 7.25
N ILE A 452 -2.83 -13.79 7.75
CA ILE A 452 -3.26 -13.03 8.93
C ILE A 452 -2.41 -13.46 10.13
N SER A 453 -2.33 -14.76 10.41
CA SER A 453 -1.49 -15.27 11.51
C SER A 453 -0.03 -14.82 11.42
N LYS A 454 0.54 -14.81 10.20
CA LYS A 454 1.93 -14.39 9.97
C LYS A 454 2.12 -12.89 10.11
N ILE A 455 1.14 -12.07 9.69
CA ILE A 455 1.15 -10.62 9.95
C ILE A 455 1.18 -10.36 11.45
N MET A 456 0.33 -11.04 12.23
CA MET A 456 0.31 -10.90 13.70
C MET A 456 1.63 -11.36 14.34
N GLU A 457 2.33 -12.32 13.74
CA GLU A 457 3.63 -12.78 14.24
C GLU A 457 4.73 -11.74 14.00
N LEU A 458 4.79 -11.18 12.79
CA LEU A 458 5.75 -10.11 12.48
C LEU A 458 5.54 -8.88 13.36
N LEU A 459 4.29 -8.47 13.58
CA LEU A 459 3.95 -7.36 14.48
C LEU A 459 4.35 -7.61 15.95
N SER A 460 4.39 -8.88 16.38
CA SER A 460 4.83 -9.24 17.73
C SER A 460 6.35 -9.24 17.91
N LEU A 461 7.09 -9.41 16.81
CA LEU A 461 8.56 -9.45 16.79
C LEU A 461 9.14 -8.04 16.64
N ASP A 462 8.54 -7.22 15.78
CA ASP A 462 8.96 -5.85 15.54
C ASP A 462 8.19 -4.91 16.46
N SER A 463 8.84 -4.43 17.52
CA SER A 463 8.34 -3.30 18.31
C SER A 463 8.40 -2.05 17.45
N SER A 464 7.44 -1.90 16.54
CA SER A 464 7.33 -0.72 15.70
C SER A 464 7.30 0.52 16.58
N ALA A 465 8.17 1.48 16.25
CA ALA A 465 8.28 2.77 16.92
C ALA A 465 7.01 3.64 16.83
N ILE A 466 6.05 3.22 15.98
CA ILE A 466 4.86 3.96 15.58
C ILE A 466 3.65 3.24 16.16
N SER A 467 2.84 3.95 16.94
CA SER A 467 1.55 3.46 17.40
C SER A 467 0.59 3.27 16.22
N TRP A 468 -0.10 2.14 16.19
CA TRP A 468 -1.10 1.80 15.17
C TRP A 468 -2.40 1.31 15.82
N ASN A 469 -3.49 1.36 15.06
CA ASN A 469 -4.81 0.97 15.54
C ASN A 469 -4.97 -0.55 15.55
N HIS A 470 -5.25 -1.10 16.71
CA HIS A 470 -5.46 -2.54 16.86
C HIS A 470 -6.73 -2.97 16.13
N ALA A 471 -6.66 -4.12 15.46
CA ALA A 471 -7.84 -4.67 14.79
C ALA A 471 -8.92 -5.04 15.82
N THR A 472 -10.17 -4.76 15.49
CA THR A 472 -11.32 -4.94 16.38
C THR A 472 -12.23 -6.06 15.89
N LEU A 473 -13.17 -6.50 16.72
CA LEU A 473 -14.06 -7.63 16.37
C LEU A 473 -14.89 -7.34 15.10
N GLU A 474 -15.21 -6.08 14.85
CA GLU A 474 -15.95 -5.61 13.67
C GLU A 474 -15.20 -5.89 12.36
N ASN A 475 -13.87 -5.80 12.36
CA ASN A 475 -13.06 -6.11 11.17
C ASN A 475 -13.17 -7.60 10.78
N TRP A 476 -13.64 -8.46 11.68
CA TRP A 476 -13.82 -9.90 11.47
C TRP A 476 -15.26 -10.27 11.09
N GLU A 477 -16.21 -9.35 11.08
CA GLU A 477 -17.64 -9.65 10.92
C GLU A 477 -17.95 -10.49 9.67
N ILE A 478 -17.34 -10.15 8.54
CA ILE A 478 -17.53 -10.91 7.29
C ILE A 478 -17.03 -12.35 7.40
N SER A 479 -15.99 -12.59 8.19
CA SER A 479 -15.36 -13.90 8.34
C SER A 479 -16.17 -14.88 9.19
N PHE A 480 -17.12 -14.40 10.02
CA PHE A 480 -17.96 -15.28 10.83
C PHE A 480 -18.78 -16.26 9.97
N GLN A 481 -19.04 -15.92 8.71
CA GLN A 481 -19.71 -16.77 7.72
C GLN A 481 -18.93 -18.06 7.42
N LEU A 482 -17.61 -18.11 7.70
CA LEU A 482 -16.79 -19.31 7.57
C LEU A 482 -17.19 -20.41 8.57
N LEU A 483 -18.02 -20.12 9.57
CA LEU A 483 -18.59 -21.14 10.44
C LEU A 483 -19.77 -21.87 9.78
N THR A 484 -20.49 -21.25 8.85
CA THR A 484 -21.81 -21.70 8.37
C THR A 484 -21.87 -21.85 6.84
N PHE A 485 -20.92 -22.61 6.30
CA PHE A 485 -20.77 -22.83 4.86
C PHE A 485 -22.04 -23.30 4.14
N SER A 486 -22.83 -24.19 4.75
CA SER A 486 -24.01 -24.77 4.12
C SER A 486 -25.08 -23.71 3.81
N LYS A 487 -25.14 -22.64 4.62
CA LYS A 487 -26.12 -21.56 4.49
C LYS A 487 -25.56 -20.36 3.72
N LEU A 488 -24.31 -19.98 3.97
CA LEU A 488 -23.73 -18.74 3.46
C LEU A 488 -22.98 -18.94 2.13
N TYR A 489 -22.40 -20.13 1.91
CA TYR A 489 -21.70 -20.50 0.68
C TYR A 489 -22.28 -21.76 0.04
N PRO A 490 -23.60 -21.82 -0.25
CA PRO A 490 -24.28 -23.06 -0.65
C PRO A 490 -23.69 -23.66 -1.94
N ARG A 491 -23.36 -22.82 -2.93
CA ARG A 491 -22.75 -23.28 -4.19
C ARG A 491 -21.39 -23.92 -3.97
N TYR A 492 -20.55 -23.34 -3.11
CA TYR A 492 -19.23 -23.87 -2.80
C TYR A 492 -19.32 -25.17 -1.98
N ALA A 493 -20.20 -25.19 -0.98
CA ALA A 493 -20.48 -26.34 -0.14
C ALA A 493 -20.94 -27.58 -0.94
N GLU A 494 -21.65 -27.40 -2.06
CA GLU A 494 -22.10 -28.49 -2.92
C GLU A 494 -20.99 -29.08 -3.80
N ILE A 495 -19.98 -28.29 -4.17
CA ILE A 495 -18.96 -28.67 -5.15
C ILE A 495 -17.65 -29.15 -4.52
N VAL A 496 -17.32 -28.71 -3.30
CA VAL A 496 -16.04 -29.01 -2.62
C VAL A 496 -16.13 -30.25 -1.74
N SER A 497 -15.00 -30.90 -1.44
CA SER A 497 -14.97 -31.97 -0.45
C SER A 497 -15.28 -31.47 0.98
N PRO A 498 -16.05 -32.24 1.78
CA PRO A 498 -16.34 -31.90 3.17
C PRO A 498 -15.09 -31.75 4.05
N LEU A 499 -14.01 -32.46 3.72
CA LEU A 499 -12.74 -32.40 4.45
C LEU A 499 -12.08 -31.02 4.30
N THR A 500 -12.16 -30.42 3.12
CA THR A 500 -11.61 -29.09 2.84
C THR A 500 -12.35 -28.01 3.64
N VAL A 501 -13.69 -28.08 3.71
CA VAL A 501 -14.49 -27.14 4.54
C VAL A 501 -14.12 -27.25 6.01
N ARG A 502 -14.04 -28.47 6.56
CA ARG A 502 -13.64 -28.70 7.96
C ARG A 502 -12.24 -28.18 8.25
N ARG A 503 -11.32 -28.32 7.30
CA ARG A 503 -9.96 -27.77 7.41
C ARG A 503 -9.98 -26.24 7.43
N ILE A 504 -10.76 -25.59 6.57
CA ILE A 504 -10.92 -24.12 6.56
C ILE A 504 -11.49 -23.64 7.90
N GLN A 505 -12.56 -24.26 8.39
CA GLN A 505 -13.17 -23.92 9.70
C GLN A 505 -12.15 -24.04 10.84
N ARG A 506 -11.34 -25.09 10.84
CA ARG A 506 -10.31 -25.31 11.87
C ARG A 506 -9.21 -24.26 11.83
N GLU A 507 -8.65 -23.98 10.65
CA GLU A 507 -7.63 -22.94 10.48
C GLU A 507 -8.18 -21.56 10.85
N TYR A 508 -9.41 -21.25 10.43
CA TYR A 508 -10.08 -20.00 10.78
C TYR A 508 -10.19 -19.81 12.29
N LEU A 509 -10.66 -20.83 13.03
CA LEU A 509 -10.74 -20.77 14.49
C LEU A 509 -9.36 -20.57 15.13
N GLN A 510 -8.31 -21.21 14.62
CA GLN A 510 -6.94 -21.01 15.12
C GLN A 510 -6.44 -19.57 14.87
N VAL A 511 -6.74 -19.02 13.70
CA VAL A 511 -6.37 -17.65 13.31
C VAL A 511 -7.09 -16.62 14.19
N VAL A 512 -8.40 -16.79 14.41
CA VAL A 512 -9.18 -15.95 15.34
C VAL A 512 -8.63 -16.06 16.76
N GLN A 513 -8.33 -17.27 17.24
CA GLN A 513 -7.76 -17.44 18.56
C GLN A 513 -6.39 -16.74 18.70
N SER A 514 -5.52 -16.87 17.70
CA SER A 514 -4.22 -16.17 17.67
C SER A 514 -4.39 -14.65 17.70
N PHE A 515 -5.38 -14.12 16.98
CA PHE A 515 -5.74 -12.71 17.02
C PHE A 515 -6.19 -12.27 18.42
N LEU A 516 -7.12 -13.00 19.05
CA LEU A 516 -7.59 -12.70 20.40
C LEU A 516 -6.43 -12.72 21.42
N ASP A 517 -5.60 -13.77 21.36
CA ASP A 517 -4.50 -13.98 22.29
C ASP A 517 -3.42 -12.88 22.19
N ARG A 518 -3.22 -12.28 21.00
CA ARG A 518 -2.15 -11.30 20.73
C ARG A 518 -2.58 -9.83 20.76
N GLU A 519 -3.75 -9.53 20.22
CA GLU A 519 -4.22 -8.14 20.10
C GLU A 519 -5.07 -7.72 21.30
N LEU A 520 -5.97 -8.59 21.73
CA LEU A 520 -7.00 -8.24 22.71
C LEU A 520 -6.66 -8.72 24.13
N TYR A 521 -5.84 -9.77 24.29
CA TYR A 521 -5.53 -10.36 25.59
C TYR A 521 -4.18 -9.91 26.20
N THR A 522 -3.13 -9.68 25.40
CA THR A 522 -1.74 -9.51 25.89
C THR A 522 -1.37 -8.18 26.56
N LYS A 523 -2.29 -7.21 26.69
CA LYS A 523 -1.99 -5.96 27.44
C LYS A 523 -2.22 -6.06 28.96
N SER A 524 -2.76 -7.17 29.49
CA SER A 524 -2.95 -7.31 30.94
C SER A 524 -1.69 -7.69 31.74
N THR A 525 -0.56 -8.03 31.09
CA THR A 525 0.57 -8.71 31.77
C THR A 525 1.95 -8.10 31.59
N LYS A 526 2.11 -6.97 30.88
CA LYS A 526 3.37 -6.22 30.86
C LYS A 526 3.16 -4.85 31.51
N GLN A 527 3.68 -4.73 32.73
CA GLN A 527 3.96 -3.46 33.40
C GLN A 527 4.94 -2.65 32.55
N ASP A 528 4.44 -1.83 31.63
CA ASP A 528 5.17 -0.67 31.13
C ASP A 528 4.40 0.58 31.57
N GLN A 529 5.05 1.34 32.46
CA GLN A 529 4.57 2.58 33.07
C GLN A 529 4.55 3.73 32.06
N SER A 530 3.66 3.66 31.07
CA SER A 530 3.31 4.82 30.25
C SER A 530 1.80 5.03 30.31
N GLU A 531 1.39 6.28 30.52
CA GLU A 531 0.01 6.79 30.61
C GLU A 531 -0.80 6.57 29.32
N ASN A 532 -0.99 5.32 28.92
CA ASN A 532 -1.97 4.92 27.92
C ASN A 532 -3.09 4.19 28.65
N ILE A 533 -4.28 4.79 28.61
CA ILE A 533 -5.54 4.21 29.08
C ILE A 533 -5.59 2.74 28.63
N ASP A 534 -5.81 1.85 29.60
CA ASP A 534 -5.81 0.41 29.40
C ASP A 534 -6.89 0.06 28.35
N ALA A 535 -6.51 -0.15 27.09
CA ALA A 535 -7.46 -0.37 25.99
C ALA A 535 -8.40 -1.56 26.27
N ALA A 536 -7.97 -2.52 27.09
CA ALA A 536 -8.78 -3.63 27.57
C ALA A 536 -9.94 -3.17 28.49
N ALA A 537 -9.76 -2.07 29.24
CA ALA A 537 -10.80 -1.51 30.09
C ALA A 537 -11.92 -0.84 29.26
N MET A 538 -11.61 -0.26 28.09
CA MET A 538 -12.63 0.34 27.22
C MET A 538 -13.67 -0.69 26.74
N TYR A 539 -13.26 -1.92 26.44
CA TYR A 539 -14.20 -2.98 26.01
C TYR A 539 -15.18 -3.43 27.11
N LEU A 540 -14.82 -3.19 28.38
CA LEU A 540 -15.64 -3.47 29.56
C LEU A 540 -16.60 -2.32 29.87
N GLU A 541 -16.49 -1.17 29.19
CA GLU A 541 -17.48 -0.10 29.35
C GLU A 541 -18.85 -0.59 28.85
N PRO A 542 -19.91 -0.49 29.68
CA PRO A 542 -21.24 -0.89 29.25
C PRO A 542 -21.73 -0.10 28.03
N ASN A 543 -22.31 -0.80 27.06
CA ASN A 543 -22.70 -0.27 25.75
C ASN A 543 -21.55 0.28 24.91
N TYR A 544 -20.31 -0.21 25.12
CA TYR A 544 -19.19 0.06 24.20
C TYR A 544 -19.61 -0.27 22.76
N ARG A 545 -19.33 0.65 21.82
CA ARG A 545 -19.70 0.55 20.39
C ARG A 545 -21.17 0.19 20.13
N ASN A 546 -22.09 0.63 20.99
CA ASN A 546 -23.53 0.35 20.88
C ASN A 546 -23.89 -1.14 20.94
N TYR A 547 -23.08 -1.98 21.60
CA TYR A 547 -23.35 -3.42 21.72
C TYR A 547 -24.62 -3.78 22.50
N VAL A 548 -25.25 -2.81 23.20
CA VAL A 548 -26.52 -3.01 23.90
C VAL A 548 -27.69 -2.40 23.11
N GLU A 549 -27.47 -1.26 22.45
CA GLU A 549 -28.53 -0.55 21.72
C GLU A 549 -28.75 -1.07 20.29
N ASP A 550 -27.67 -1.43 19.59
CA ASP A 550 -27.75 -1.96 18.24
C ASP A 550 -27.98 -3.48 18.28
N LYS A 551 -29.06 -3.92 17.63
CA LYS A 551 -29.41 -5.34 17.53
C LYS A 551 -28.56 -6.10 16.52
N HIS A 552 -27.97 -5.43 15.53
CA HIS A 552 -27.18 -6.06 14.47
C HIS A 552 -25.69 -5.77 14.66
N ASN A 553 -25.23 -5.91 15.90
CA ASN A 553 -23.84 -5.68 16.24
C ASN A 553 -22.96 -6.92 15.98
N ALA A 554 -21.64 -6.76 16.04
CA ALA A 554 -20.68 -7.82 15.76
C ALA A 554 -20.75 -9.01 16.74
N LEU A 555 -21.13 -8.79 18.00
CA LEU A 555 -21.29 -9.86 19.00
C LEU A 555 -22.51 -10.72 18.68
N ASP A 556 -23.65 -10.11 18.35
CA ASP A 556 -24.84 -10.84 17.90
C ASP A 556 -24.56 -11.59 16.60
N ALA A 557 -23.94 -10.94 15.61
CA ALA A 557 -23.56 -11.57 14.35
C ALA A 557 -22.68 -12.81 14.57
N LEU A 558 -21.67 -12.72 15.46
CA LEU A 558 -20.85 -13.86 15.85
C LEU A 558 -21.69 -14.98 16.47
N LEU A 559 -22.55 -14.65 17.43
CA LEU A 559 -23.39 -15.64 18.14
C LEU A 559 -24.36 -16.34 17.20
N VAL A 560 -24.99 -15.62 16.27
CA VAL A 560 -25.85 -16.21 15.22
C VAL A 560 -25.08 -17.25 14.40
N GLN A 561 -23.85 -16.93 13.96
CA GLN A 561 -23.05 -17.89 13.18
C GLN A 561 -22.53 -19.04 14.04
N CYS A 562 -22.21 -18.81 15.32
CA CYS A 562 -21.84 -19.87 16.26
C CYS A 562 -23.01 -20.85 16.48
N GLY A 563 -24.25 -20.36 16.60
CA GLY A 563 -25.44 -21.20 16.68
C GLY A 563 -25.62 -22.03 15.40
N GLY A 564 -25.51 -21.38 14.24
CA GLY A 564 -25.59 -22.03 12.94
C GLY A 564 -24.52 -23.10 12.69
N TYR A 565 -23.33 -22.98 13.29
CA TYR A 565 -22.26 -23.98 13.18
C TYR A 565 -22.69 -25.39 13.62
N PHE A 566 -23.50 -25.46 14.68
CA PHE A 566 -23.99 -26.75 15.21
C PHE A 566 -25.07 -27.38 14.32
N GLU A 567 -25.70 -26.59 13.47
CA GLU A 567 -26.72 -27.05 12.51
C GLU A 567 -26.11 -27.31 11.12
N ASP A 568 -24.87 -26.89 10.90
CA ASP A 568 -24.18 -27.02 9.62
C ASP A 568 -23.81 -28.48 9.31
N LYS A 569 -23.95 -28.88 8.04
CA LYS A 569 -23.63 -30.23 7.55
C LYS A 569 -22.16 -30.60 7.76
N PHE A 570 -21.27 -29.62 7.89
CA PHE A 570 -19.83 -29.82 8.04
C PHE A 570 -19.36 -29.89 9.50
N PHE A 571 -20.27 -29.88 10.48
CA PHE A 571 -19.96 -29.96 11.91
C PHE A 571 -18.87 -31.00 12.26
N GLU A 572 -17.92 -30.59 13.12
CA GLU A 572 -16.84 -31.42 13.65
C GLU A 572 -16.66 -31.15 15.15
N GLN A 573 -16.74 -32.22 15.96
CA GLN A 573 -16.68 -32.11 17.43
C GLN A 573 -15.38 -31.46 17.94
N VAL A 574 -14.25 -31.65 17.22
CA VAL A 574 -12.95 -31.07 17.59
C VAL A 574 -13.00 -29.54 17.62
N ASN A 575 -13.71 -28.93 16.67
CA ASN A 575 -13.82 -27.48 16.54
C ASN A 575 -14.72 -26.88 17.63
N THR A 576 -15.63 -27.67 18.23
CA THR A 576 -16.51 -27.20 19.32
C THR A 576 -15.71 -26.66 20.50
N ARG A 577 -14.62 -27.34 20.89
CA ARG A 577 -13.78 -26.90 22.02
C ARG A 577 -13.07 -25.58 21.71
N ALA A 578 -12.56 -25.43 20.49
CA ALA A 578 -11.91 -24.20 20.05
C ALA A 578 -12.91 -23.04 20.02
N LEU A 579 -14.10 -23.27 19.44
CA LEU A 579 -15.19 -22.30 19.39
C LEU A 579 -15.61 -21.85 20.80
N ALA A 580 -15.87 -22.79 21.70
CA ALA A 580 -16.25 -22.49 23.08
C ALA A 580 -15.18 -21.65 23.81
N ARG A 581 -13.90 -21.94 23.57
CA ARG A 581 -12.78 -21.16 24.12
C ARG A 581 -12.76 -19.74 23.56
N ILE A 582 -12.88 -19.57 22.24
CA ILE A 582 -12.89 -18.26 21.57
C ILE A 582 -14.03 -17.39 22.13
N ILE A 583 -15.24 -17.93 22.18
CA ILE A 583 -16.41 -17.22 22.72
C ILE A 583 -16.18 -16.85 24.20
N SER A 584 -15.59 -17.74 24.99
CA SER A 584 -15.29 -17.48 26.41
C SER A 584 -14.24 -16.38 26.59
N VAL A 585 -13.23 -16.31 25.72
CA VAL A 585 -12.24 -15.23 25.72
C VAL A 585 -12.90 -13.90 25.37
N ILE A 586 -13.76 -13.87 24.34
CA ILE A 586 -14.52 -12.67 23.95
C ILE A 586 -15.42 -12.21 25.11
N ALA A 587 -16.11 -13.14 25.78
CA ALA A 587 -16.92 -12.85 26.97
C ALA A 587 -16.07 -12.24 28.10
N GLY A 588 -14.85 -12.74 28.31
CA GLY A 588 -13.90 -12.18 29.28
C GLY A 588 -13.45 -10.76 28.97
N ILE A 589 -13.29 -10.43 27.69
CA ILE A 589 -12.84 -9.10 27.22
C ILE A 589 -13.97 -8.08 27.22
N THR A 590 -15.18 -8.47 26.83
CA THR A 590 -16.31 -7.54 26.59
C THR A 590 -17.36 -7.55 27.70
N GLY A 591 -17.31 -8.50 28.63
CA GLY A 591 -18.08 -8.49 29.87
C GLY A 591 -19.60 -8.35 29.67
N VAL A 592 -20.18 -7.29 30.24
CA VAL A 592 -21.63 -7.01 30.22
C VAL A 592 -22.16 -6.89 28.78
N ASN A 593 -21.36 -6.38 27.84
CA ASN A 593 -21.74 -6.26 26.43
C ASN A 593 -21.99 -7.63 25.79
N PHE A 594 -21.11 -8.60 26.04
CA PHE A 594 -21.32 -9.98 25.58
C PHE A 594 -22.52 -10.63 26.25
N ALA A 595 -22.64 -10.45 27.57
CA ALA A 595 -23.73 -11.05 28.34
C ALA A 595 -25.12 -10.61 27.86
N HIS A 596 -25.29 -9.32 27.56
CA HIS A 596 -26.52 -8.78 26.97
C HIS A 596 -26.92 -9.54 25.70
N ASN A 597 -25.98 -9.72 24.77
CA ASN A 597 -26.23 -10.40 23.50
C ASN A 597 -26.41 -11.92 23.69
N PHE A 598 -25.63 -12.56 24.55
CA PHE A 598 -25.63 -14.03 24.69
C PHE A 598 -26.86 -14.58 25.40
N PHE A 599 -27.47 -13.87 26.35
CA PHE A 599 -28.58 -14.42 27.14
C PHE A 599 -29.79 -14.81 26.29
N SER A 600 -30.08 -14.09 25.20
CA SER A 600 -31.15 -14.45 24.26
C SER A 600 -30.84 -15.75 23.49
N HIS A 601 -29.59 -15.95 23.09
CA HIS A 601 -29.12 -17.15 22.39
C HIS A 601 -29.01 -18.37 23.31
N PHE A 602 -28.79 -18.18 24.61
CA PHE A 602 -28.67 -19.29 25.56
C PHE A 602 -29.89 -20.24 25.50
N THR A 603 -31.11 -19.69 25.45
CA THR A 603 -32.33 -20.52 25.37
C THR A 603 -32.49 -21.29 24.07
N SER A 604 -32.03 -20.73 22.94
CA SER A 604 -32.12 -21.44 21.65
C SER A 604 -31.07 -22.55 21.55
N TRP A 605 -29.95 -22.41 22.26
CA TRP A 605 -28.88 -23.41 22.26
C TRP A 605 -29.16 -24.57 23.21
N GLN A 606 -29.96 -24.35 24.25
CA GLN A 606 -30.33 -25.38 25.22
C GLN A 606 -31.03 -26.59 24.57
N LEU A 607 -30.65 -27.77 25.02
CA LEU A 607 -31.31 -29.02 24.67
C LEU A 607 -32.55 -29.23 25.53
N GLN A 608 -33.69 -29.45 24.87
CA GLN A 608 -34.99 -29.70 25.52
C GLN A 608 -35.24 -31.20 25.79
N ARG A 609 -34.70 -32.09 24.95
CA ARG A 609 -34.90 -33.55 25.03
C ARG A 609 -33.60 -34.28 24.77
N SER A 610 -33.39 -35.44 25.40
CA SER A 610 -32.22 -36.29 25.15
C SER A 610 -32.12 -36.62 23.66
N THR A 611 -30.93 -36.47 23.09
CA THR A 611 -30.66 -36.77 21.69
C THR A 611 -29.29 -37.43 21.54
N ASP A 612 -29.20 -38.39 20.62
CA ASP A 612 -27.93 -39.04 20.27
C ASP A 612 -27.15 -38.24 19.21
N ILE A 613 -27.70 -37.11 18.72
CA ILE A 613 -27.06 -36.27 17.70
C ILE A 613 -25.90 -35.50 18.35
N PRO A 614 -24.63 -35.79 18.00
CA PRO A 614 -23.47 -35.20 18.68
C PRO A 614 -23.42 -33.67 18.59
N ALA A 615 -23.93 -33.09 17.49
CA ALA A 615 -23.93 -31.65 17.26
C ALA A 615 -24.86 -30.90 18.24
N LEU A 616 -26.04 -31.44 18.53
CA LEU A 616 -26.99 -30.84 19.48
C LEU A 616 -26.50 -30.97 20.92
N VAL A 617 -25.88 -32.11 21.27
CA VAL A 617 -25.23 -32.29 22.58
C VAL A 617 -24.05 -31.33 22.74
N ALA A 618 -23.24 -31.16 21.69
CA ALA A 618 -22.13 -30.22 21.67
C ALA A 618 -22.59 -28.76 21.79
N ARG A 619 -23.70 -28.39 21.15
CA ARG A 619 -24.33 -27.07 21.27
C ARG A 619 -24.75 -26.76 22.71
N ASP A 620 -25.43 -27.71 23.35
CA ASP A 620 -25.87 -27.57 24.74
C ASP A 620 -24.67 -27.45 25.69
N LEU A 621 -23.68 -28.34 25.56
CA LEU A 621 -22.43 -28.25 26.33
C LEU A 621 -21.72 -26.90 26.15
N CYS A 622 -21.66 -26.40 24.92
CA CYS A 622 -21.08 -25.09 24.61
C CYS A 622 -21.86 -23.96 25.32
N ALA A 623 -23.20 -23.98 25.25
CA ALA A 623 -24.05 -22.97 25.88
C ALA A 623 -23.82 -22.87 27.40
N TYR A 624 -23.80 -24.01 28.11
CA TYR A 624 -23.55 -24.03 29.56
C TYR A 624 -22.12 -23.63 29.92
N HIS A 625 -21.14 -24.03 29.10
CA HIS A 625 -19.76 -23.61 29.29
C HIS A 625 -19.61 -22.09 29.13
N VAL A 626 -20.10 -21.52 28.03
CA VAL A 626 -20.07 -20.08 27.76
C VAL A 626 -20.85 -19.29 28.81
N LEU A 627 -22.01 -19.77 29.27
CA LEU A 627 -22.76 -19.13 30.35
C LEU A 627 -21.93 -19.08 31.64
N THR A 628 -21.29 -20.20 32.01
CA THR A 628 -20.46 -20.28 33.21
C THR A 628 -19.28 -19.31 33.13
N MET A 629 -18.61 -19.24 31.97
CA MET A 629 -17.48 -18.34 31.76
C MET A 629 -17.91 -16.87 31.74
N THR A 630 -19.05 -16.56 31.11
CA THR A 630 -19.63 -15.20 31.10
C THR A 630 -19.96 -14.73 32.51
N LEU A 631 -20.62 -15.56 33.32
CA LEU A 631 -20.94 -15.21 34.72
C LEU A 631 -19.67 -15.04 35.55
N SER A 632 -18.66 -15.88 35.35
CA SER A 632 -17.35 -15.74 36.01
C SER A 632 -16.66 -14.43 35.62
N ALA A 633 -16.69 -14.05 34.34
CA ALA A 633 -16.11 -12.81 33.85
C ALA A 633 -16.83 -11.58 34.42
N ILE A 634 -18.17 -11.60 34.48
CA ILE A 634 -18.93 -10.53 35.13
C ILE A 634 -18.57 -10.42 36.62
N ASN A 635 -18.48 -11.55 37.32
CA ASN A 635 -18.12 -11.58 38.74
C ASN A 635 -16.75 -10.95 39.01
N GLU A 636 -15.76 -11.29 38.18
CA GLU A 636 -14.39 -10.79 38.33
C GLU A 636 -14.27 -9.31 37.93
N LYS A 637 -14.85 -8.92 36.79
CA LYS A 637 -14.63 -7.58 36.21
C LYS A 637 -15.55 -6.49 36.75
N TYR A 638 -16.69 -6.86 37.34
CA TYR A 638 -17.72 -5.91 37.81
C TYR A 638 -18.02 -6.08 39.31
N GLN A 639 -17.06 -6.63 40.07
CA GLN A 639 -17.22 -6.92 41.50
C GLN A 639 -17.70 -5.70 42.31
N ASP A 640 -17.16 -4.51 42.02
CA ASP A 640 -17.54 -3.26 42.67
C ASP A 640 -19.01 -2.88 42.42
N MET A 641 -19.55 -3.21 41.25
CA MET A 641 -20.94 -2.94 40.90
C MET A 641 -21.89 -4.01 41.43
N LEU A 642 -21.43 -5.22 41.68
CA LEU A 642 -22.27 -6.34 42.10
C LEU A 642 -22.55 -6.33 43.61
N GLY A 643 -21.62 -5.83 44.43
CA GLY A 643 -21.77 -5.71 45.88
C GLY A 643 -21.72 -7.04 46.66
N GLU A 644 -21.95 -8.17 46.00
CA GLU A 644 -21.81 -9.55 46.52
C GLU A 644 -21.17 -10.46 45.47
N ASP A 645 -20.44 -11.49 45.93
CA ASP A 645 -19.79 -12.48 45.05
C ASP A 645 -20.82 -13.42 44.41
N ILE A 646 -20.96 -13.38 43.07
CA ILE A 646 -21.90 -14.18 42.27
C ILE A 646 -21.74 -15.69 42.57
N ALA A 647 -20.55 -16.13 42.94
CA ALA A 647 -20.27 -17.54 43.27
C ALA A 647 -21.10 -18.08 44.44
N ASN A 648 -21.56 -17.21 45.36
CA ASN A 648 -22.36 -17.59 46.54
C ASN A 648 -23.87 -17.45 46.32
N LEU A 649 -24.32 -17.07 45.11
CA LEU A 649 -25.70 -16.70 44.83
C LEU A 649 -26.53 -17.85 44.20
N HIS A 650 -27.86 -17.75 44.37
CA HIS A 650 -28.86 -18.74 43.95
C HIS A 650 -28.75 -19.14 42.46
N LEU A 651 -28.28 -18.25 41.59
CA LEU A 651 -28.13 -18.50 40.15
C LEU A 651 -26.99 -19.51 39.85
N CYS A 652 -25.82 -19.36 40.46
CA CYS A 652 -24.71 -20.31 40.27
C CYS A 652 -25.03 -21.69 40.84
N LEU A 653 -25.73 -21.76 41.98
CA LEU A 653 -26.22 -23.03 42.54
C LEU A 653 -27.25 -23.71 41.63
N ALA A 654 -28.17 -22.93 41.04
CA ALA A 654 -29.12 -23.43 40.05
C ALA A 654 -28.37 -23.96 38.79
N LEU A 655 -27.32 -23.26 38.36
CA LEU A 655 -26.50 -23.64 37.20
C LEU A 655 -25.75 -24.94 37.43
N LEU A 656 -25.07 -25.06 38.56
CA LEU A 656 -24.37 -26.31 38.92
C LEU A 656 -25.34 -27.48 39.05
N LYS A 657 -26.54 -27.24 39.60
CA LYS A 657 -27.60 -28.25 39.70
C LYS A 657 -28.09 -28.70 38.32
N ASP A 658 -28.34 -27.77 37.40
CA ASP A 658 -28.78 -28.07 36.03
C ASP A 658 -27.68 -28.82 35.25
N ILE A 659 -26.43 -28.35 35.30
CA ILE A 659 -25.25 -29.02 34.73
C ILE A 659 -25.13 -30.47 35.24
N HIS A 660 -25.33 -30.70 36.55
CA HIS A 660 -25.25 -32.03 37.14
C HIS A 660 -26.37 -32.96 36.67
N ILE A 661 -27.59 -32.44 36.49
CA ILE A 661 -28.72 -33.18 35.93
C ILE A 661 -28.41 -33.55 34.48
N ARG A 662 -27.99 -32.58 33.66
CA ARG A 662 -27.65 -32.78 32.24
C ARG A 662 -26.54 -33.80 32.05
N ARG A 663 -25.50 -33.78 32.89
CA ARG A 663 -24.42 -34.78 32.89
C ARG A 663 -24.94 -36.21 33.09
N ARG A 664 -26.03 -36.40 33.86
CA ARG A 664 -26.62 -37.72 34.14
C ARG A 664 -27.64 -38.16 33.09
N SER A 665 -28.42 -37.24 32.53
CA SER A 665 -29.60 -37.58 31.71
C SER A 665 -29.54 -37.13 30.24
N LEU A 666 -28.72 -36.13 29.90
CA LEU A 666 -28.73 -35.48 28.57
C LEU A 666 -27.38 -35.57 27.84
N TRP A 667 -26.25 -35.62 28.53
CA TRP A 667 -24.89 -35.63 27.94
C TRP A 667 -24.22 -37.02 27.92
N GLY A 668 -24.98 -38.11 28.12
CA GLY A 668 -24.45 -39.46 28.32
C GLY A 668 -24.73 -40.45 27.18
N VAL A 669 -23.71 -41.25 26.83
CA VAL A 669 -23.80 -42.51 26.06
C VAL A 669 -24.32 -43.61 26.98
N ALA A 670 -25.22 -44.44 26.47
CA ALA A 670 -25.74 -45.66 27.10
C ALA A 670 -24.69 -46.39 27.95
N ASN A 671 -24.80 -46.32 29.27
CA ASN A 671 -24.20 -47.32 30.16
C ASN A 671 -25.12 -47.57 31.36
N HIS A 672 -25.66 -48.78 31.36
CA HIS A 672 -26.39 -49.48 32.42
C HIS A 672 -27.80 -48.96 32.78
N GLY A 673 -28.79 -49.44 32.02
CA GLY A 673 -29.78 -50.36 32.58
C GLY A 673 -30.69 -49.86 33.70
N ILE A 674 -30.89 -48.55 33.85
CA ILE A 674 -31.92 -48.01 34.73
C ILE A 674 -32.75 -47.02 33.92
N THR A 675 -33.87 -47.50 33.40
CA THR A 675 -35.02 -46.68 33.00
C THR A 675 -35.53 -45.92 34.23
N GLN A 676 -35.08 -44.69 34.43
CA GLN A 676 -35.88 -43.70 35.12
C GLN A 676 -36.59 -42.87 34.05
N GLY A 677 -37.92 -42.79 34.15
CA GLY A 677 -38.79 -42.11 33.17
C GLY A 677 -38.48 -40.62 33.04
N PRO A 678 -39.20 -39.91 32.14
CA PRO A 678 -38.94 -38.51 31.88
C PRO A 678 -39.34 -37.72 33.13
N GLU A 679 -38.39 -37.40 34.01
CA GLU A 679 -38.59 -36.24 34.87
C GLU A 679 -38.85 -35.04 33.95
N ASP A 680 -39.80 -34.19 34.30
CA ASP A 680 -40.05 -32.91 33.61
C ASP A 680 -38.81 -32.03 33.72
N ILE A 681 -37.84 -32.24 32.82
CA ILE A 681 -36.59 -31.49 32.73
C ILE A 681 -36.89 -30.00 32.59
N HIS A 682 -37.99 -29.65 31.91
CA HIS A 682 -38.50 -28.28 31.76
C HIS A 682 -38.68 -27.53 33.09
N SER A 683 -39.02 -28.21 34.19
CA SER A 683 -39.24 -27.56 35.50
C SER A 683 -37.95 -27.15 36.23
N LYS A 684 -36.78 -27.65 35.79
CA LYS A 684 -35.49 -27.47 36.47
C LYS A 684 -34.42 -26.83 35.57
N GLN A 685 -34.77 -26.44 34.35
CA GLN A 685 -33.88 -25.71 33.44
C GLN A 685 -33.66 -24.28 33.93
N ILE A 686 -32.43 -23.78 33.79
CA ILE A 686 -32.21 -22.34 33.89
C ILE A 686 -32.97 -21.64 32.77
N SER A 687 -33.91 -20.79 33.15
CA SER A 687 -34.60 -19.89 32.24
C SER A 687 -33.94 -18.52 32.21
N ILE A 688 -34.12 -17.79 31.09
CA ILE A 688 -33.75 -16.37 31.01
C ILE A 688 -34.38 -15.59 32.16
N GLY A 689 -35.64 -15.88 32.52
CA GLY A 689 -36.31 -15.22 33.64
C GLY A 689 -35.60 -15.40 34.98
N GLN A 690 -34.92 -16.53 35.22
CA GLN A 690 -34.09 -16.70 36.42
C GLN A 690 -32.82 -15.84 36.36
N ILE A 691 -32.18 -15.74 35.20
CA ILE A 691 -31.00 -14.87 34.95
C ILE A 691 -31.40 -13.38 35.12
N GLU A 692 -32.51 -12.96 34.51
CA GLU A 692 -33.03 -11.60 34.60
C GLU A 692 -33.46 -11.25 36.03
N SER A 693 -34.15 -12.16 36.73
CA SER A 693 -34.57 -11.93 38.13
C SER A 693 -33.39 -11.70 39.08
N PHE A 694 -32.23 -12.29 38.75
CA PHE A 694 -30.98 -12.07 39.47
C PHE A 694 -30.41 -10.70 39.16
N PHE A 695 -30.18 -10.37 37.88
CA PHE A 695 -29.60 -9.08 37.50
C PHE A 695 -30.53 -7.89 37.76
N ALA A 696 -31.85 -8.08 37.83
CA ALA A 696 -32.80 -7.04 38.22
C ALA A 696 -32.55 -6.48 39.63
N ARG A 697 -31.87 -7.27 40.48
CA ARG A 697 -31.47 -6.88 41.85
C ARG A 697 -30.10 -6.20 41.90
N THR A 698 -29.37 -6.15 40.79
CA THR A 698 -28.04 -5.53 40.71
C THR A 698 -28.09 -4.22 39.91
N PRO A 699 -27.10 -3.33 40.09
CA PRO A 699 -26.94 -2.11 39.29
C PRO A 699 -26.78 -2.38 37.79
N LEU A 700 -26.35 -3.59 37.40
CA LEU A 700 -26.20 -3.98 35.99
C LEU A 700 -27.53 -4.18 35.25
N LYS A 701 -28.67 -4.12 35.94
CA LYS A 701 -30.00 -4.30 35.34
C LYS A 701 -30.26 -3.39 34.14
N GLN A 702 -29.71 -2.18 34.14
CA GLN A 702 -29.98 -1.21 33.07
C GLN A 702 -29.42 -1.65 31.70
N TRP A 703 -28.41 -2.53 31.70
CA TRP A 703 -27.84 -3.08 30.47
C TRP A 703 -28.24 -4.54 30.24
N LEU A 704 -28.43 -5.33 31.29
CA LEU A 704 -28.75 -6.76 31.18
C LEU A 704 -30.26 -7.07 31.18
N VAL A 705 -31.09 -6.15 31.66
CA VAL A 705 -32.55 -6.29 31.78
C VAL A 705 -33.22 -5.18 30.96
N SER A 706 -33.25 -5.35 29.64
CA SER A 706 -33.96 -4.44 28.73
C SER A 706 -35.38 -4.96 28.46
N PRO A 707 -36.43 -4.11 28.45
CA PRO A 707 -37.76 -4.51 28.01
C PRO A 707 -37.80 -4.95 26.53
N ASN A 708 -36.76 -4.64 25.76
CA ASN A 708 -36.62 -5.05 24.36
C ASN A 708 -35.99 -6.44 24.16
N THR A 709 -35.49 -7.09 25.22
CA THR A 709 -35.02 -8.49 25.17
C THR A 709 -36.18 -9.47 24.91
N ILE A 710 -37.44 -9.01 25.01
CA ILE A 710 -38.65 -9.83 25.14
C ILE A 710 -39.53 -9.88 23.87
N LEU A 711 -39.19 -9.16 22.80
CA LEU A 711 -39.96 -9.23 21.54
C LEU A 711 -39.07 -9.60 20.35
N VAL A 712 -38.35 -10.71 20.47
CA VAL A 712 -37.85 -11.39 19.27
C VAL A 712 -38.45 -12.79 19.17
N GLU A 713 -39.60 -12.83 18.51
CA GLU A 713 -40.07 -14.01 17.79
C GLU A 713 -39.02 -14.37 16.72
N PHE A 714 -38.00 -15.16 17.08
CA PHE A 714 -37.08 -15.70 16.09
C PHE A 714 -37.73 -16.89 15.37
N GLN A 715 -37.87 -16.72 14.06
CA GLN A 715 -38.24 -17.78 13.12
C GLN A 715 -37.04 -18.72 12.94
N ASN A 716 -37.27 -20.04 12.99
CA ASN A 716 -36.30 -21.01 12.50
C ASN A 716 -35.96 -20.72 11.02
N GLY A 717 -34.86 -21.27 10.51
CA GLY A 717 -34.43 -21.11 9.10
C GLY A 717 -35.44 -21.48 8.01
N ASP A 718 -36.62 -22.00 8.38
CA ASP A 718 -37.76 -22.33 7.51
C ASP A 718 -39.08 -21.59 7.87
N GLY A 719 -39.06 -20.55 8.72
CA GLY A 719 -40.23 -19.68 8.94
C GLY A 719 -41.39 -20.26 9.78
N GLN A 720 -41.20 -21.38 10.49
CA GLN A 720 -42.25 -21.95 11.37
C GLN A 720 -42.17 -21.45 12.82
N LYS A 721 -43.33 -21.11 13.39
CA LYS A 721 -43.55 -20.63 14.77
C LYS A 721 -43.53 -21.79 15.77
N PHE A 722 -42.91 -21.59 16.93
CA PHE A 722 -43.09 -22.49 18.08
C PHE A 722 -44.43 -22.20 18.78
N ALA A 723 -45.16 -23.26 19.14
CA ALA A 723 -46.38 -23.15 19.94
C ALA A 723 -46.03 -22.88 21.41
N SER A 724 -46.59 -21.81 21.97
CA SER A 724 -46.50 -21.51 23.41
C SER A 724 -47.30 -22.53 24.23
N PRO A 725 -46.82 -22.96 25.42
CA PRO A 725 -47.61 -23.80 26.31
C PRO A 725 -48.71 -22.95 26.99
N ALA A 726 -49.96 -23.41 26.92
CA ALA A 726 -51.09 -22.80 27.61
C ALA A 726 -51.02 -23.07 29.13
N PRO A 727 -51.37 -22.11 30.00
CA PRO A 727 -51.50 -22.38 31.42
C PRO A 727 -52.82 -23.10 31.73
N ASP A 728 -52.73 -24.24 32.40
CA ASP A 728 -53.85 -24.94 33.02
C ASP A 728 -54.45 -24.11 34.16
N THR A 729 -55.76 -23.87 34.12
CA THR A 729 -56.63 -23.91 35.31
C THR A 729 -58.10 -24.04 34.89
N ALA A 730 -58.77 -25.07 35.42
CA ALA A 730 -60.21 -25.26 35.37
C ALA A 730 -60.83 -24.84 36.72
N THR A 731 -61.88 -24.01 36.70
CA THR A 731 -63.25 -24.36 37.15
C THR A 731 -64.20 -23.14 37.13
N GLU A 732 -65.47 -23.46 36.90
CA GLU A 732 -66.58 -22.67 36.38
C GLU A 732 -67.20 -21.60 37.31
N SER A 733 -67.75 -20.52 36.72
CA SER A 733 -69.20 -20.21 36.81
C SER A 733 -69.58 -18.99 35.94
N ARG A 734 -70.57 -19.18 35.08
CA ARG A 734 -71.31 -18.19 34.26
C ARG A 734 -72.66 -17.88 34.96
N PRO A 735 -73.43 -16.79 34.69
CA PRO A 735 -73.86 -16.37 33.34
C PRO A 735 -73.97 -14.83 33.08
N ASP A 736 -73.78 -14.43 31.82
CA ASP A 736 -74.71 -13.73 30.88
C ASP A 736 -75.13 -12.30 31.25
N ASP A 737 -74.77 -11.27 30.46
CA ASP A 737 -75.56 -10.82 29.29
C ASP A 737 -75.05 -9.50 28.66
N ALA A 738 -75.31 -9.35 27.35
CA ALA A 738 -75.58 -8.13 26.58
C ALA A 738 -74.54 -6.98 26.38
N SER A 739 -73.92 -7.02 25.19
CA SER A 739 -73.81 -5.98 24.14
C SER A 739 -73.66 -4.47 24.40
N LEU A 740 -72.70 -3.90 23.65
CA LEU A 740 -72.74 -2.64 22.86
C LEU A 740 -72.66 -1.25 23.55
N ALA A 741 -71.44 -0.70 23.44
CA ALA A 741 -71.11 0.55 22.73
C ALA A 741 -71.28 1.95 23.39
N SER A 742 -70.11 2.59 23.49
CA SER A 742 -69.79 3.99 23.16
C SER A 742 -70.16 5.10 24.15
N ILE A 743 -69.18 5.95 24.48
CA ILE A 743 -69.15 7.39 24.14
C ILE A 743 -67.70 7.90 24.34
N VAL A 744 -67.17 8.51 23.27
CA VAL A 744 -65.96 9.35 23.20
C VAL A 744 -66.38 10.81 23.46
N PRO A 745 -65.46 11.78 23.59
CA PRO A 745 -65.45 12.74 22.48
C PRO A 745 -64.06 13.23 22.03
N TYR A 746 -63.92 13.26 20.70
CA TYR A 746 -62.98 14.04 19.89
C TYR A 746 -63.41 15.53 19.86
N PRO A 747 -62.54 16.48 19.47
CA PRO A 747 -62.45 16.88 18.06
C PRO A 747 -60.99 17.10 17.61
N GLY A 748 -60.59 16.96 16.34
CA GLY A 748 -61.34 16.75 15.12
C GLY A 748 -60.36 16.48 13.97
N SER A 749 -60.87 15.76 12.97
CA SER A 749 -60.22 15.26 11.77
C SER A 749 -59.72 16.36 10.82
N GLY A 750 -58.62 16.09 10.12
CA GLY A 750 -58.24 16.80 8.90
C GLY A 750 -56.97 16.21 8.28
N LEU A 751 -57.13 15.11 7.55
CA LEU A 751 -56.09 14.37 6.82
C LEU A 751 -55.32 15.23 5.81
N GLY A 752 -54.02 14.95 5.69
CA GLY A 752 -53.40 14.72 4.38
C GLY A 752 -52.23 15.63 3.98
N LEU A 753 -51.09 14.97 3.79
CA LEU A 753 -49.97 15.30 2.88
C LEU A 753 -48.74 15.99 3.47
N GLY A 754 -47.59 15.32 3.30
CA GLY A 754 -46.29 15.95 3.11
C GLY A 754 -45.36 15.92 4.32
N THR A 755 -44.48 14.93 4.39
CA THR A 755 -43.29 14.95 5.25
C THR A 755 -42.32 16.02 4.75
N ALA A 756 -42.28 17.16 5.43
CA ALA A 756 -41.35 18.25 5.16
C ALA A 756 -40.06 18.08 5.98
N ASN A 757 -39.07 17.43 5.38
CA ASN A 757 -37.67 17.81 5.59
C ASN A 757 -37.51 19.16 4.87
N ASP A 758 -37.80 20.25 5.58
CA ASP A 758 -37.64 21.60 5.05
C ASP A 758 -37.33 22.56 6.21
N LEU A 759 -36.04 22.64 6.56
CA LEU A 759 -35.46 23.74 7.32
C LEU A 759 -34.17 24.18 6.66
N SER A 760 -34.33 24.81 5.49
CA SER A 760 -33.41 25.83 4.99
C SER A 760 -34.03 27.21 5.22
N SER A 761 -33.65 27.85 6.32
CA SER A 761 -33.77 29.29 6.65
C SER A 761 -33.51 29.38 8.17
N ILE A 762 -32.53 30.13 8.67
CA ILE A 762 -32.39 31.58 8.60
C ILE A 762 -30.88 31.93 8.69
N TYR A 763 -30.34 32.53 7.64
CA TYR A 763 -29.51 33.74 7.75
C TYR A 763 -29.69 34.51 6.44
N SER A 764 -30.58 35.51 6.50
CA SER A 764 -30.73 36.55 5.48
C SER A 764 -30.14 37.83 6.05
N GLY A 765 -29.24 38.46 5.30
CA GLY A 765 -28.65 39.72 5.68
C GLY A 765 -27.71 40.26 4.61
N LEU A 766 -28.29 40.98 3.64
CA LEU A 766 -27.67 41.99 2.78
C LEU A 766 -26.96 41.54 1.49
N GLN A 767 -27.72 41.51 0.40
CA GLN A 767 -27.23 41.95 -0.90
C GLN A 767 -28.36 42.63 -1.69
N ASN A 768 -28.26 43.94 -1.93
CA ASN A 768 -28.33 44.55 -3.26
C ASN A 768 -28.35 46.09 -3.20
N GLY A 769 -27.41 46.70 -3.92
CA GLY A 769 -27.37 48.11 -4.28
C GLY A 769 -26.49 48.30 -5.51
N HIS A 770 -27.02 49.00 -6.51
CA HIS A 770 -26.63 49.03 -7.92
C HIS A 770 -25.28 49.70 -8.30
N ALA A 771 -24.75 49.21 -9.43
CA ALA A 771 -24.11 49.89 -10.58
C ALA A 771 -23.49 51.31 -10.47
N ASN A 772 -22.21 51.45 -10.89
CA ASN A 772 -21.78 52.27 -12.05
C ASN A 772 -20.24 52.41 -12.18
N GLY A 773 -19.74 52.34 -13.42
CA GLY A 773 -18.86 53.38 -13.99
C GLY A 773 -17.33 53.38 -13.82
N ALA A 774 -16.64 52.87 -14.84
CA ALA A 774 -15.50 53.47 -15.58
C ALA A 774 -14.15 53.88 -14.91
N SER A 775 -13.08 53.30 -15.49
CA SER A 775 -11.82 53.92 -15.98
C SER A 775 -10.53 53.95 -15.14
N ASN A 776 -9.48 53.37 -15.76
CA ASN A 776 -8.05 53.71 -15.81
C ASN A 776 -7.18 53.92 -14.56
N GLY A 777 -6.03 53.21 -14.54
CA GLY A 777 -4.80 53.73 -13.93
C GLY A 777 -3.76 52.69 -13.49
N LYS A 778 -2.66 52.60 -14.25
CA LYS A 778 -1.39 51.87 -14.01
C LYS A 778 -0.84 51.92 -12.56
N ALA A 779 -0.22 50.83 -12.10
CA ALA A 779 1.26 50.66 -11.94
C ALA A 779 1.64 49.58 -10.90
N THR A 780 2.64 48.73 -11.25
CA THR A 780 3.76 48.16 -10.45
C THR A 780 3.57 47.91 -8.94
N GLU A 781 3.98 46.81 -8.30
CA GLU A 781 4.99 45.78 -8.53
C GLU A 781 4.94 44.78 -7.35
N VAL A 782 5.62 43.62 -7.51
CA VAL A 782 6.01 42.62 -6.49
C VAL A 782 4.92 41.67 -5.99
N TYR A 783 4.91 40.44 -6.52
CA TYR A 783 4.29 39.27 -5.89
C TYR A 783 5.25 38.08 -5.92
N THR A 784 5.51 37.57 -4.72
CA THR A 784 6.04 36.25 -4.38
C THR A 784 5.06 35.16 -4.82
N PRO A 785 5.48 34.03 -5.43
CA PRO A 785 4.55 32.96 -5.70
C PRO A 785 4.49 32.00 -4.51
N ASP A 786 3.38 32.10 -3.76
CA ASP A 786 2.89 31.02 -2.91
C ASP A 786 2.60 29.79 -3.77
N THR A 787 3.17 28.68 -3.35
CA THR A 787 2.93 27.34 -3.90
C THR A 787 1.62 26.79 -3.35
N SER A 788 0.52 27.06 -4.03
CA SER A 788 -0.64 26.17 -4.03
C SER A 788 -1.42 26.38 -5.32
N GLN A 789 -1.88 25.28 -5.91
CA GLN A 789 -2.61 25.18 -7.17
C GLN A 789 -1.76 25.12 -8.45
N LEU A 790 -1.47 23.89 -8.90
CA LEU A 790 -1.33 23.53 -10.32
C LEU A 790 -1.31 22.00 -10.45
N THR A 791 -2.48 21.38 -10.38
CA THR A 791 -2.71 20.02 -10.93
C THR A 791 -4.02 20.02 -11.70
N HIS A 792 -4.01 20.59 -12.90
CA HIS A 792 -5.01 20.26 -13.92
C HIS A 792 -4.36 20.13 -15.30
N VAL A 793 -4.41 18.87 -15.78
CA VAL A 793 -4.70 18.41 -17.15
C VAL A 793 -3.76 18.78 -18.29
N THR A 794 -3.06 17.76 -18.80
CA THR A 794 -2.93 17.51 -20.25
C THR A 794 -2.88 15.99 -20.51
N ASN A 795 -4.00 15.41 -20.96
CA ASN A 795 -4.02 14.13 -21.66
C ASN A 795 -5.11 14.19 -22.74
N ALA A 796 -4.70 14.63 -23.93
CA ALA A 796 -5.50 14.53 -25.14
C ALA A 796 -4.64 13.84 -26.22
N THR A 797 -4.89 12.55 -26.45
CA THR A 797 -4.51 11.90 -27.71
C THR A 797 -5.54 10.85 -28.09
N HIS A 798 -6.15 11.09 -29.26
CA HIS A 798 -7.01 10.28 -30.13
C HIS A 798 -7.24 8.79 -29.79
N ARG A 799 -8.51 8.43 -29.55
CA ARG A 799 -9.05 7.07 -29.67
C ARG A 799 -9.63 6.88 -31.07
N THR A 800 -9.07 5.94 -31.83
CA THR A 800 -9.73 5.31 -32.98
C THR A 800 -10.59 4.15 -32.48
N GLN A 801 -11.83 4.09 -32.96
CA GLN A 801 -12.84 3.09 -32.62
C GLN A 801 -12.46 1.71 -33.17
N ASN A 802 -12.45 0.70 -32.30
CA ASN A 802 -12.87 -0.68 -32.57
C ASN A 802 -13.06 -1.37 -31.22
N ALA A 803 -14.29 -1.84 -30.97
CA ALA A 803 -14.73 -2.41 -29.70
C ALA A 803 -14.36 -3.90 -29.60
N ASP A 804 -13.81 -4.29 -28.45
CA ASP A 804 -13.48 -5.69 -28.11
C ASP A 804 -14.23 -6.05 -26.80
N PRO A 805 -14.97 -7.18 -26.72
CA PRO A 805 -15.99 -7.40 -25.66
C PRO A 805 -15.46 -7.79 -24.27
N HIS A 806 -14.14 -7.87 -24.06
CA HIS A 806 -13.55 -8.39 -22.81
C HIS A 806 -12.96 -7.32 -21.86
N SER A 807 -13.32 -6.04 -22.02
CA SER A 807 -12.74 -4.94 -21.22
C SER A 807 -13.57 -4.47 -20.01
N LEU A 808 -14.64 -5.17 -19.65
CA LEU A 808 -15.55 -4.81 -18.53
C LEU A 808 -15.01 -5.09 -17.11
N ARG A 809 -13.69 -5.16 -16.91
CA ARG A 809 -13.07 -5.53 -15.62
C ARG A 809 -12.45 -4.38 -14.83
N ARG A 810 -12.82 -3.13 -15.15
CA ARG A 810 -12.14 -1.93 -14.61
C ARG A 810 -13.07 -0.85 -14.06
N LEU A 811 -14.21 -1.25 -13.49
CA LEU A 811 -15.16 -0.33 -12.85
C LEU A 811 -15.62 -0.91 -11.51
N LEU A 812 -14.77 -0.78 -10.49
CA LEU A 812 -15.18 -0.84 -9.11
C LEU A 812 -14.47 0.34 -8.41
N LEU A 813 -15.27 1.33 -8.01
CA LEU A 813 -14.98 2.54 -7.23
C LEU A 813 -14.88 3.87 -8.01
N PRO A 814 -15.48 4.97 -7.50
CA PRO A 814 -15.51 6.27 -8.16
C PRO A 814 -14.13 6.94 -8.16
N ARG A 815 -13.87 7.82 -9.12
CA ARG A 815 -12.67 8.66 -9.10
C ARG A 815 -12.82 9.76 -8.05
N VAL A 816 -11.71 10.33 -7.59
CA VAL A 816 -11.67 11.47 -6.65
C VAL A 816 -12.50 12.68 -7.15
N GLU A 817 -12.65 12.80 -8.46
CA GLU A 817 -13.48 13.83 -9.11
C GLU A 817 -15.00 13.60 -8.89
N ASP A 818 -15.44 12.35 -8.78
CA ASP A 818 -16.84 11.98 -8.52
C ASP A 818 -17.24 12.21 -7.05
N LEU A 819 -16.28 12.13 -6.12
CA LEU A 819 -16.46 12.50 -4.71
C LEU A 819 -16.68 14.00 -4.53
N LYS A 820 -16.07 14.83 -5.40
CA LYS A 820 -16.24 16.29 -5.37
C LYS A 820 -17.67 16.70 -5.74
N HIS A 821 -18.27 16.05 -6.74
CA HIS A 821 -19.66 16.30 -7.14
C HIS A 821 -20.70 15.78 -6.13
N SER A 822 -20.35 14.77 -5.35
CA SER A 822 -21.16 14.29 -4.22
C SER A 822 -21.16 15.27 -3.04
N VAL A 823 -20.02 15.90 -2.76
CA VAL A 823 -19.88 16.95 -1.72
C VAL A 823 -20.56 18.26 -2.14
N GLU A 824 -20.63 18.55 -3.44
CA GLU A 824 -21.27 19.76 -3.99
C GLU A 824 -22.79 19.64 -4.21
N GLY A 825 -23.41 18.50 -3.86
CA GLY A 825 -24.88 18.35 -3.85
C GLY A 825 -25.55 18.29 -5.22
N THR A 826 -24.81 18.01 -6.30
CA THR A 826 -25.38 17.87 -7.65
C THR A 826 -25.76 16.41 -7.94
N HIS A 827 -27.05 16.16 -8.23
CA HIS A 827 -27.61 14.81 -8.50
C HIS A 827 -26.92 14.07 -9.67
N LEU A 828 -26.60 12.79 -9.46
CA LEU A 828 -26.16 11.83 -10.49
C LEU A 828 -27.33 11.40 -11.38
N SER A 829 -27.11 11.33 -12.69
CA SER A 829 -28.14 10.96 -13.69
C SER A 829 -28.39 9.44 -13.81
N ASP A 830 -29.67 9.07 -14.00
CA ASP A 830 -30.21 7.70 -14.11
C ASP A 830 -29.64 6.89 -15.29
N LYS A 831 -28.49 6.24 -15.09
CA LYS A 831 -27.96 5.21 -16.02
C LYS A 831 -27.49 3.93 -15.33
N PHE A 832 -28.01 3.61 -14.15
CA PHE A 832 -27.73 2.36 -13.43
C PHE A 832 -29.03 1.62 -13.08
N SER A 833 -29.54 0.84 -14.01
CA SER A 833 -30.54 -0.20 -13.73
C SER A 833 -30.37 -1.34 -14.73
N LEU A 834 -30.04 -2.53 -14.24
CA LEU A 834 -30.06 -3.78 -15.01
C LEU A 834 -30.94 -4.81 -14.27
N ASN A 835 -32.13 -5.02 -14.86
CA ASN A 835 -33.07 -6.13 -14.79
C ASN A 835 -33.10 -7.07 -13.56
N GLY A 836 -34.19 -6.95 -12.80
CA GLY A 836 -35.24 -7.99 -12.81
C GLY A 836 -35.06 -9.20 -11.88
N GLY A 837 -35.19 -8.98 -10.57
CA GLY A 837 -35.44 -10.01 -9.56
C GLY A 837 -35.40 -9.36 -8.17
N GLU A 838 -36.47 -9.50 -7.38
CA GLU A 838 -36.58 -8.89 -6.05
C GLU A 838 -35.43 -9.32 -5.14
N VAL A 839 -34.59 -8.38 -4.74
CA VAL A 839 -33.50 -8.57 -3.77
C VAL A 839 -33.90 -7.90 -2.46
N SER A 840 -34.02 -8.71 -1.42
CA SER A 840 -34.14 -8.27 -0.02
C SER A 840 -32.98 -7.34 0.34
N SER A 841 -33.32 -6.17 0.86
CA SER A 841 -32.42 -5.06 1.18
C SER A 841 -31.46 -5.38 2.32
N ALA A 842 -30.21 -5.75 2.02
CA ALA A 842 -29.08 -5.72 2.96
C ALA A 842 -27.71 -5.96 2.28
N ARG A 843 -27.37 -5.30 1.17
CA ARG A 843 -26.03 -5.43 0.54
C ARG A 843 -25.56 -4.15 -0.16
N SER A 844 -25.35 -3.06 0.58
CA SER A 844 -24.57 -1.90 0.11
C SER A 844 -23.95 -1.14 1.27
N ILE A 845 -22.61 -1.05 1.28
CA ILE A 845 -21.80 -0.41 2.33
C ILE A 845 -21.83 1.13 2.24
N PHE A 846 -22.45 1.73 1.22
CA PHE A 846 -22.50 3.19 1.06
C PHE A 846 -23.66 3.90 1.79
N GLN A 847 -24.38 3.20 2.68
CA GLN A 847 -25.34 3.82 3.60
C GLN A 847 -24.83 3.97 5.04
N LYS A 848 -23.56 3.62 5.34
CA LYS A 848 -22.96 4.01 6.61
C LYS A 848 -22.67 5.52 6.56
N GLN A 849 -23.35 6.29 7.41
CA GLN A 849 -23.05 7.70 7.66
C GLN A 849 -21.54 7.87 7.94
N PRO A 850 -20.92 8.99 7.54
CA PRO A 850 -19.52 9.25 7.87
C PRO A 850 -19.34 9.18 9.40
N ARG A 851 -18.34 8.42 9.84
CA ARG A 851 -17.92 8.33 11.24
C ARG A 851 -17.55 9.74 11.70
N VAL A 852 -18.43 10.37 12.47
CA VAL A 852 -18.11 11.59 13.20
C VAL A 852 -17.16 11.15 14.33
N THR A 853 -15.89 11.51 14.21
CA THR A 853 -14.97 11.51 15.35
C THR A 853 -15.64 12.29 16.48
N ASP A 854 -15.76 11.66 17.64
CA ASP A 854 -16.41 12.25 18.81
C ASP A 854 -15.68 13.54 19.20
N VAL A 855 -16.31 14.68 18.88
CA VAL A 855 -15.80 16.02 19.19
C VAL A 855 -15.62 16.18 20.71
N ALA A 856 -16.35 15.41 21.52
CA ALA A 856 -16.18 15.41 22.97
C ALA A 856 -14.84 14.79 23.41
N SER A 857 -14.30 13.82 22.66
CA SER A 857 -12.97 13.24 22.91
C SER A 857 -11.85 14.25 22.64
N ILE A 858 -12.00 15.11 21.63
CA ILE A 858 -11.02 16.16 21.30
C ILE A 858 -11.07 17.30 22.35
N LEU A 859 -12.25 17.58 22.88
CA LEU A 859 -12.44 18.62 23.91
C LEU A 859 -11.99 18.16 25.31
N ALA A 860 -11.98 16.85 25.58
CA ALA A 860 -11.50 16.31 26.85
C ALA A 860 -9.97 16.45 27.03
N ASP A 861 -9.22 16.42 25.92
CA ASP A 861 -7.75 16.56 25.89
C ASP A 861 -7.23 18.01 26.06
N LEU A 862 -8.12 19.01 26.09
CA LEU A 862 -7.76 20.44 26.19
C LEU A 862 -7.77 20.99 27.64
N ASN A 863 -7.68 20.13 28.65
CA ASN A 863 -7.78 20.52 30.06
C ASN A 863 -6.42 20.80 30.76
N SER A 864 -5.35 21.10 30.02
CA SER A 864 -4.10 21.56 30.63
C SER A 864 -4.18 23.06 30.94
N ASP A 865 -3.64 23.49 32.09
CA ASP A 865 -3.60 24.92 32.48
C ASP A 865 -2.82 25.80 31.48
N ASP A 866 -2.07 25.20 30.55
CA ASP A 866 -1.33 25.89 29.49
C ASP A 866 -2.21 26.29 28.28
N ASP A 867 -3.41 25.70 28.13
CA ASP A 867 -4.27 25.91 26.95
C ASP A 867 -5.18 27.14 27.04
N ARG A 868 -5.20 27.86 28.18
CA ARG A 868 -5.98 29.10 28.35
C ARG A 868 -5.49 30.29 27.50
N ASN A 869 -4.36 30.14 26.79
CA ASN A 869 -3.83 31.17 25.89
C ASN A 869 -4.20 30.95 24.41
N ILE A 870 -5.00 29.93 24.07
CA ILE A 870 -5.40 29.62 22.69
C ILE A 870 -6.93 29.74 22.55
N VAL A 871 -7.48 30.91 22.85
CA VAL A 871 -8.83 31.30 22.40
C VAL A 871 -8.78 32.76 21.97
N VAL A 872 -8.86 32.98 20.65
CA VAL A 872 -9.34 34.22 20.02
C VAL A 872 -10.54 33.87 19.17
#